data_AF-A0A1Y4DXV3-F1
#
_entry.id   AF-A0A1Y4DXV3-F1
#
_cell.length_a   1.000
_cell.length_b   1.000
_cell.length_c   1.000
_cell.angle_alpha   90.00
_cell.angle_beta   90.00
_cell.angle_gamma   90.00
#
_symmetry.space_group_name_H-M   'P 1'
#
loop_
_entity.id
_entity.type
_entity.pdbx_description
1 polymer ?
#
loop_
_entity_poly.entity_id
_entity_poly.type
_entity_poly.pdbx_seq_one_letter_code
_entity_poly.pdbx_strand_id
1 'polypeptide(L)'
;MIFAQQPAILLLDTVDGLAAYTNAALDLRRDHFNLQDPVYDPNELADVLDELWQNLALVDDFVADNPMGFSSYELSQVRQWKKVYVGYALAFCDDCGRLLLSVSDRLVEPCGISREMVDMLSHRPTFEDPLGLSIALIPFAGRITYPAVFSELPMGWGDGMRKALAEELRHMVETQPVISDAATFIEEVPRMHAEEAEHAAREALEDLEYELNPPEQPVGTHRGVLAGLDIKERERAIDIYIDTKPFDLLDEEGAEPQLHIITLMEEQRVAGKPDQPLDRLLSRLHMDQVRHIALQLQVPHARDLKKAELVEAAVKALADPTRVHEALFGLNEMRGRQLKRIVENGFSITLSVDELIDRTTRLLPCPPWSFAFKTGKSYTFAVPVELRSALGSAPLDEIIANGETEMRICRLANMYAELRGIVSEDELIDEVAAQDLGTGYAELFARHGKRRAVEALLSVNFESDQLDSDILDDGKTRWHIFHTLSDDAGTAPDDPWAAPAVVEAPLPPMLQNLLKARESKPVRHLEPEMAACNTLYDWELTLPEVQQLIGFLDANVPDDANDYFYADNVYETLEEMSRGGYPPNAVLQYVSDEEIIPDKASLKPFLDILMNFLNAMPNWANNGWASNDILPSDAQMS
;
A
#
# COMPACT_ATOMS: atom_id res chain seq x y z
N MET A 1 10.70 37.25 24.07
CA MET A 1 11.08 38.68 24.08
C MET A 1 10.55 39.36 22.83
N ILE A 2 10.05 40.61 22.92
CA ILE A 2 9.63 41.41 21.75
C ILE A 2 10.26 42.80 21.75
N PHE A 3 10.33 43.44 20.57
CA PHE A 3 10.76 44.84 20.47
C PHE A 3 9.80 45.81 21.16
N ALA A 4 10.33 46.95 21.59
CA ALA A 4 9.49 48.11 21.92
C ALA A 4 8.75 48.60 20.65
N GLN A 5 7.61 49.26 20.84
CA GLN A 5 6.71 49.64 19.74
C GLN A 5 7.40 50.42 18.60
N GLN A 6 8.30 51.35 18.94
CA GLN A 6 8.95 52.20 17.95
C GLN A 6 9.96 51.43 17.06
N PRO A 7 10.90 50.62 17.60
CA PRO A 7 11.70 49.70 16.79
C PRO A 7 10.89 48.73 15.95
N ALA A 8 9.79 48.18 16.48
CA ALA A 8 8.94 47.24 15.73
C ALA A 8 8.29 47.90 14.50
N ILE A 9 7.79 49.13 14.63
CA ILE A 9 7.22 49.90 13.50
C ILE A 9 8.32 50.17 12.46
N LEU A 10 9.49 50.64 12.90
CA LEU A 10 10.60 50.91 11.99
C LEU A 10 11.05 49.64 11.23
N LEU A 11 11.06 48.48 11.89
CA LEU A 11 11.38 47.21 11.25
C LEU A 11 10.39 46.90 10.12
N LEU A 12 9.09 46.98 10.41
CA LEU A 12 8.04 46.72 9.42
C LEU A 12 8.11 47.72 8.26
N ASP A 13 8.21 49.02 8.54
CA ASP A 13 8.38 50.05 7.50
C ASP A 13 9.62 49.79 6.62
N THR A 14 10.69 49.25 7.21
CA THR A 14 11.91 48.86 6.48
C THR A 14 11.68 47.64 5.61
N VAL A 15 11.02 46.59 6.12
CA VAL A 15 10.66 45.39 5.33
C VAL A 15 9.78 45.81 4.15
N ASP A 16 8.74 46.60 4.38
CA ASP A 16 7.83 47.09 3.35
C ASP A 16 8.56 47.88 2.27
N GLY A 17 9.38 48.86 2.68
CA GLY A 17 10.14 49.69 1.76
C GLY A 17 11.14 48.90 0.93
N LEU A 18 11.84 47.95 1.56
CA LEU A 18 12.87 47.15 0.92
C LEU A 18 12.27 46.11 -0.04
N ALA A 19 11.18 45.44 0.35
CA ALA A 19 10.47 44.51 -0.53
C ALA A 19 9.87 45.21 -1.75
N ALA A 20 9.26 46.40 -1.57
CA ALA A 20 8.77 47.21 -2.68
C ALA A 20 9.90 47.65 -3.63
N TYR A 21 11.06 48.00 -3.07
CA TYR A 21 12.25 48.36 -3.86
C TYR A 21 12.79 47.17 -4.66
N THR A 22 12.94 46.00 -4.02
CA THR A 22 13.37 44.75 -4.68
C THR A 22 12.43 44.36 -5.81
N ASN A 23 11.11 44.37 -5.55
CA ASN A 23 10.11 44.04 -6.55
C ASN A 23 10.20 44.95 -7.78
N ALA A 24 10.40 46.27 -7.56
CA ALA A 24 10.56 47.24 -8.64
C ALA A 24 11.90 47.09 -9.39
N ALA A 25 12.98 46.76 -8.68
CA ALA A 25 14.31 46.60 -9.27
C ALA A 25 14.44 45.34 -10.14
N LEU A 26 13.77 44.25 -9.74
CA LEU A 26 13.86 42.94 -10.39
C LEU A 26 12.65 42.60 -11.28
N ASP A 27 11.63 43.47 -11.35
CA ASP A 27 10.37 43.26 -12.11
C ASP A 27 9.69 41.91 -11.77
N LEU A 28 9.72 41.51 -10.50
CA LEU A 28 9.22 40.20 -10.05
C LEU A 28 7.70 40.11 -10.21
N ARG A 29 6.97 41.13 -9.74
CA ARG A 29 5.50 41.21 -9.82
C ARG A 29 5.05 42.58 -10.31
N ARG A 30 4.15 42.58 -11.30
CA ARG A 30 3.67 43.79 -12.00
C ARG A 30 2.70 44.65 -11.18
N ASP A 31 2.10 44.09 -10.14
CA ASP A 31 1.15 44.78 -9.26
C ASP A 31 1.86 45.30 -8.01
N HIS A 32 1.46 46.48 -7.53
CA HIS A 32 2.14 47.17 -6.43
C HIS A 32 2.13 46.35 -5.13
N PHE A 33 3.32 46.13 -4.59
CA PHE A 33 3.53 45.55 -3.28
C PHE A 33 3.09 46.53 -2.18
N ASN A 34 2.01 46.23 -1.46
CA ASN A 34 1.52 47.05 -0.36
C ASN A 34 1.09 46.16 0.81
N LEU A 35 1.95 46.06 1.83
CA LEU A 35 1.70 45.28 3.05
C LEU A 35 0.60 45.85 3.94
N GLN A 36 0.09 47.05 3.63
CA GLN A 36 -1.12 47.59 4.26
C GLN A 36 -2.42 47.17 3.57
N ASP A 37 -2.36 46.40 2.47
CA ASP A 37 -3.54 45.78 1.88
C ASP A 37 -4.03 44.64 2.80
N PRO A 38 -5.29 44.67 3.29
CA PRO A 38 -5.83 43.60 4.10
C PRO A 38 -5.97 42.24 3.36
N VAL A 39 -5.78 42.20 2.03
CA VAL A 39 -5.83 40.99 1.19
C VAL A 39 -4.43 40.47 0.83
N TYR A 40 -3.38 41.04 1.43
CA TYR A 40 -1.99 40.66 1.18
C TYR A 40 -1.72 39.17 1.46
N ASP A 41 -1.11 38.46 0.50
CA ASP A 41 -0.66 37.07 0.66
C ASP A 41 0.76 37.03 1.26
N PRO A 42 0.95 36.51 2.48
CA PRO A 42 2.27 36.36 3.11
C PRO A 42 3.29 35.59 2.27
N ASN A 43 2.85 34.66 1.41
CA ASN A 43 3.75 33.91 0.55
C ASN A 43 4.39 34.79 -0.53
N GLU A 44 3.67 35.80 -1.02
CA GLU A 44 4.24 36.78 -1.95
C GLU A 44 5.33 37.63 -1.28
N LEU A 45 5.29 37.79 0.06
CA LEU A 45 6.38 38.47 0.79
C LEU A 45 7.61 37.60 0.82
N ALA A 46 7.42 36.33 1.15
CA ALA A 46 8.49 35.36 1.23
C ALA A 46 9.24 35.30 -0.11
N ASP A 47 8.53 35.14 -1.23
CA ASP A 47 9.12 35.11 -2.57
C ASP A 47 10.02 36.34 -2.86
N VAL A 48 9.51 37.55 -2.57
CA VAL A 48 10.25 38.80 -2.84
C VAL A 48 11.45 38.95 -1.91
N LEU A 49 11.32 38.53 -0.64
CA LEU A 49 12.41 38.57 0.31
C LEU A 49 13.49 37.52 -0.03
N ASP A 50 13.12 36.34 -0.50
CA ASP A 50 14.06 35.31 -0.94
C ASP A 50 14.92 35.82 -2.09
N GLU A 51 14.32 36.51 -3.07
CA GLU A 51 15.04 37.18 -4.14
C GLU A 51 15.96 38.31 -3.65
N LEU A 52 15.52 39.09 -2.65
CA LEU A 52 16.36 40.09 -2.00
C LEU A 52 17.59 39.45 -1.34
N TRP A 53 17.42 38.32 -0.65
CA TRP A 53 18.52 37.63 0.04
C TRP A 53 19.55 37.05 -0.93
N GLN A 54 19.13 36.67 -2.13
CA GLN A 54 20.04 36.28 -3.20
C GLN A 54 20.75 37.49 -3.84
N ASN A 55 20.20 38.70 -3.70
CA ASN A 55 20.67 39.93 -4.33
C ASN A 55 20.99 41.04 -3.30
N LEU A 56 21.81 40.74 -2.29
CA LEU A 56 22.14 41.68 -1.19
C LEU A 56 22.76 43.02 -1.62
N ALA A 57 23.19 43.19 -2.88
CA ALA A 57 23.60 44.48 -3.43
C ALA A 57 22.44 45.50 -3.44
N LEU A 58 21.19 45.04 -3.57
CA LEU A 58 19.99 45.88 -3.53
C LEU A 58 19.80 46.60 -2.19
N VAL A 59 20.36 46.05 -1.10
CA VAL A 59 20.38 46.75 0.20
C VAL A 59 21.24 48.01 0.15
N ASP A 60 22.37 47.98 -0.56
CA ASP A 60 23.21 49.17 -0.73
C ASP A 60 22.51 50.22 -1.59
N ASP A 61 21.85 49.79 -2.66
CA ASP A 61 21.13 50.66 -3.59
C ASP A 61 19.93 51.33 -2.90
N PHE A 62 19.12 50.55 -2.15
CA PHE A 62 18.04 51.08 -1.32
C PHE A 62 18.53 52.13 -0.33
N VAL A 63 19.68 51.88 0.32
CA VAL A 63 20.25 52.83 1.29
C VAL A 63 20.82 54.08 0.60
N ALA A 64 21.34 53.96 -0.62
CA ALA A 64 21.85 55.08 -1.39
C ALA A 64 20.73 55.99 -1.91
N ASP A 65 19.67 55.39 -2.44
CA ASP A 65 18.49 56.10 -2.96
C ASP A 65 17.64 56.68 -1.84
N ASN A 66 17.59 55.99 -0.69
CA ASN A 66 16.80 56.33 0.48
C ASN A 66 15.33 56.71 0.14
N PRO A 67 14.57 55.82 -0.52
CA PRO A 67 13.23 56.13 -1.01
C PRO A 67 12.24 56.46 0.12
N MET A 68 12.49 55.93 1.32
CA MET A 68 11.63 56.13 2.51
C MET A 68 12.00 57.38 3.33
N GLY A 69 13.09 58.09 2.97
CA GLY A 69 13.53 59.27 3.70
C GLY A 69 14.06 58.99 5.12
N PHE A 70 14.59 57.79 5.34
CA PHE A 70 15.17 57.36 6.61
C PHE A 70 16.37 58.23 7.02
N SER A 71 16.51 58.40 8.33
CA SER A 71 17.64 59.07 8.98
C SER A 71 18.93 58.25 8.86
N SER A 72 20.07 58.89 9.11
CA SER A 72 21.38 58.22 9.09
C SER A 72 21.48 57.05 10.07
N TYR A 73 20.74 57.09 11.18
CA TYR A 73 20.70 55.99 12.15
C TYR A 73 19.85 54.82 11.63
N GLU A 74 18.69 55.10 11.06
CA GLU A 74 17.80 54.08 10.49
C GLU A 74 18.48 53.38 9.30
N LEU A 75 19.09 54.15 8.39
CA LEU A 75 19.88 53.60 7.28
C LEU A 75 21.08 52.76 7.77
N SER A 76 21.65 53.06 8.94
CA SER A 76 22.73 52.24 9.51
C SER A 76 22.22 50.91 10.08
N GLN A 77 20.94 50.80 10.45
CA GLN A 77 20.32 49.53 10.78
C GLN A 77 20.09 48.70 9.51
N VAL A 78 19.53 49.30 8.45
CA VAL A 78 19.26 48.61 7.18
C VAL A 78 20.55 48.05 6.56
N ARG A 79 21.64 48.83 6.58
CA ARG A 79 22.95 48.36 6.06
C ARG A 79 23.46 47.07 6.72
N GLN A 80 23.09 46.83 7.98
CA GLN A 80 23.51 45.62 8.69
C GLN A 80 22.82 44.36 8.16
N TRP A 81 21.71 44.48 7.42
CA TRP A 81 20.99 43.33 6.87
C TRP A 81 21.78 42.58 5.79
N LYS A 82 22.86 43.17 5.27
CA LYS A 82 23.87 42.44 4.48
C LYS A 82 24.59 41.34 5.27
N LYS A 83 24.39 41.30 6.58
CA LYS A 83 24.87 40.28 7.51
C LYS A 83 23.71 39.39 7.96
N VAL A 84 22.78 39.12 7.06
CA VAL A 84 21.70 38.17 7.24
C VAL A 84 22.24 36.74 7.20
N TYR A 85 21.67 35.88 8.04
CA TYR A 85 21.73 34.43 7.84
C TYR A 85 20.43 34.00 7.15
N VAL A 86 20.53 33.21 6.10
CA VAL A 86 19.37 32.65 5.40
C VAL A 86 19.61 31.16 5.25
N GLY A 87 18.72 30.35 5.81
CA GLY A 87 18.88 28.91 5.80
C GLY A 87 17.89 28.23 6.73
N TYR A 88 18.29 27.06 7.22
CA TYR A 88 17.46 26.26 8.11
C TYR A 88 17.86 26.46 9.56
N ALA A 89 16.90 26.27 10.46
CA ALA A 89 17.09 26.32 11.89
C ALA A 89 16.23 25.27 12.60
N LEU A 90 16.74 24.71 13.69
CA LEU A 90 15.92 23.92 14.63
C LEU A 90 15.51 24.79 15.80
N ALA A 91 14.20 24.98 15.96
CA ALA A 91 13.60 25.73 17.05
C ALA A 91 13.20 24.81 18.20
N PHE A 92 13.57 25.18 19.43
CA PHE A 92 13.21 24.46 20.64
C PHE A 92 13.14 25.40 21.85
N CYS A 93 12.36 25.03 22.87
CA CYS A 93 12.39 25.72 24.16
C CYS A 93 13.36 25.03 25.13
N ASP A 94 14.23 25.82 25.77
CA ASP A 94 15.05 25.32 26.87
C ASP A 94 14.22 25.05 28.14
N ASP A 95 14.85 24.48 29.18
CA ASP A 95 14.17 24.17 30.45
C ASP A 95 13.65 25.43 31.18
N CYS A 96 14.13 26.61 30.81
CA CYS A 96 13.66 27.91 31.31
C CYS A 96 12.51 28.48 30.47
N GLY A 97 12.09 27.79 29.40
CA GLY A 97 11.03 28.17 28.49
C GLY A 97 11.44 29.23 27.46
N ARG A 98 12.74 29.51 27.29
CA ARG A 98 13.27 30.43 26.28
C ARG A 98 13.33 29.73 24.92
N LEU A 99 12.85 30.39 23.88
CA LEU A 99 12.97 29.90 22.51
C LEU A 99 14.41 30.11 22.01
N LEU A 100 15.05 29.04 21.58
CA LEU A 100 16.37 29.04 20.96
C LEU A 100 16.27 28.44 19.55
N LEU A 101 17.12 28.94 18.66
CA LEU A 101 17.33 28.40 17.33
C LEU A 101 18.74 27.80 17.27
N SER A 102 18.84 26.52 16.93
CA SER A 102 20.11 25.91 16.50
C SER A 102 20.31 26.22 15.02
N VAL A 103 21.39 26.94 14.72
CA VAL A 103 21.74 27.45 13.39
C VAL A 103 23.23 27.21 13.16
N SER A 104 23.58 26.35 12.20
CA SER A 104 24.98 25.96 11.89
C SER A 104 25.81 25.73 13.17
N ASP A 105 25.36 24.81 14.02
CA ASP A 105 25.95 24.45 15.31
C ASP A 105 26.11 25.59 16.32
N ARG A 106 25.28 26.64 16.23
CA ARG A 106 25.26 27.76 17.17
C ARG A 106 23.87 28.00 17.71
N LEU A 107 23.79 28.47 18.96
CA LEU A 107 22.53 28.82 19.58
C LEU A 107 22.23 30.31 19.42
N VAL A 108 21.10 30.63 18.79
CA VAL A 108 20.63 32.00 18.57
C VAL A 108 19.30 32.21 19.29
N GLU A 109 19.18 33.33 20.03
CA GLU A 109 17.92 33.76 20.66
C GLU A 109 17.25 34.85 19.81
N PRO A 110 16.17 34.53 19.07
CA PRO A 110 15.48 35.51 18.24
C PRO A 110 14.58 36.43 19.08
N CYS A 111 14.58 37.72 18.74
CA CYS A 111 13.65 38.71 19.26
C CYS A 111 12.42 38.80 18.36
N GLY A 112 11.23 38.68 18.94
CA GLY A 112 9.97 38.86 18.22
C GLY A 112 9.70 40.32 17.84
N ILE A 113 8.89 40.53 16.80
CA ILE A 113 8.56 41.87 16.28
C ILE A 113 7.42 42.48 17.09
N SER A 114 6.20 41.99 16.87
CA SER A 114 4.97 42.41 17.55
C SER A 114 4.44 41.37 18.53
N ARG A 115 4.84 40.10 18.34
CA ARG A 115 4.55 38.94 19.18
C ARG A 115 5.81 38.11 19.35
N GLU A 116 5.86 37.27 20.37
CA GLU A 116 6.96 36.32 20.50
C GLU A 116 6.88 35.29 19.38
N MET A 117 8.03 34.88 18.84
CA MET A 117 8.08 33.92 17.75
C MET A 117 7.46 32.57 18.14
N VAL A 118 7.59 32.16 19.40
CA VAL A 118 7.00 30.92 19.92
C VAL A 118 5.46 30.92 19.84
N ASP A 119 4.82 32.09 19.90
CA ASP A 119 3.36 32.22 19.80
C ASP A 119 2.86 32.16 18.34
N MET A 120 3.78 32.16 17.37
CA MET A 120 3.49 32.08 15.95
C MET A 120 3.71 30.67 15.37
N LEU A 121 4.32 29.77 16.14
CA LEU A 121 4.56 28.39 15.75
C LEU A 121 3.30 27.53 15.93
N SER A 122 3.19 26.45 15.15
CA SER A 122 2.07 25.49 15.18
C SER A 122 1.87 24.86 16.57
N HIS A 123 2.96 24.65 17.29
CA HIS A 123 2.98 24.21 18.67
C HIS A 123 4.26 24.69 19.36
N ARG A 124 4.30 24.56 20.68
CA ARG A 124 5.48 24.93 21.46
C ARG A 124 6.55 23.83 21.33
N PRO A 125 7.71 24.11 20.72
CA PRO A 125 8.71 23.07 20.49
C PRO A 125 9.47 22.73 21.77
N THR A 126 9.94 21.49 21.88
CA THR A 126 10.70 20.97 23.03
C THR A 126 12.01 20.32 22.57
N PHE A 127 12.86 19.89 23.51
CA PHE A 127 14.06 19.11 23.15
C PHE A 127 13.71 17.80 22.42
N GLU A 128 12.61 17.14 22.80
CA GLU A 128 12.17 15.85 22.27
C GLU A 128 11.27 16.00 21.03
N ASP A 129 10.91 17.23 20.70
CA ASP A 129 10.07 17.61 19.56
C ASP A 129 10.46 19.00 19.06
N PRO A 130 11.66 19.15 18.47
CA PRO A 130 12.09 20.41 17.89
C PRO A 130 11.34 20.69 16.58
N LEU A 131 11.15 21.95 16.24
CA LEU A 131 10.54 22.38 14.99
C LEU A 131 11.62 22.80 13.98
N GLY A 132 11.59 22.24 12.78
CA GLY A 132 12.45 22.74 11.69
C GLY A 132 11.84 23.97 11.03
N LEU A 133 12.67 24.97 10.79
CA LEU A 133 12.28 26.25 10.19
C LEU A 133 13.15 26.56 8.98
N SER A 134 12.54 27.10 7.93
CA SER A 134 13.23 27.92 6.93
C SER A 134 13.10 29.38 7.35
N ILE A 135 14.23 30.07 7.55
CA ILE A 135 14.23 31.38 8.18
C ILE A 135 15.39 32.27 7.71
N ALA A 136 15.10 33.57 7.61
CA ALA A 136 16.11 34.62 7.56
C ALA A 136 16.27 35.27 8.94
N LEU A 137 17.50 35.40 9.43
CA LEU A 137 17.85 36.08 10.67
C LEU A 137 18.67 37.33 10.39
N ILE A 138 18.15 38.48 10.81
CA ILE A 138 18.72 39.80 10.56
C ILE A 138 19.12 40.52 11.87
N PRO A 139 20.24 41.25 11.86
CA PRO A 139 20.58 42.17 12.95
C PRO A 139 19.73 43.46 12.85
N PHE A 140 19.05 43.82 13.93
CA PHE A 140 18.26 45.05 14.00
C PHE A 140 18.16 45.61 15.41
N ALA A 141 18.42 46.91 15.58
CA ALA A 141 18.34 47.64 16.85
C ALA A 141 19.08 46.94 18.02
N GLY A 142 20.23 46.34 17.74
CA GLY A 142 21.07 45.63 18.72
C GLY A 142 20.62 44.21 19.06
N ARG A 143 19.57 43.69 18.42
CA ARG A 143 19.03 42.33 18.58
C ARG A 143 19.06 41.56 17.26
N ILE A 144 18.73 40.29 17.33
CA ILE A 144 18.57 39.39 16.18
C ILE A 144 17.07 39.15 16.03
N THR A 145 16.53 39.23 14.83
CA THR A 145 15.10 39.03 14.54
C THR A 145 14.93 38.42 13.15
N TYR A 146 13.68 38.17 12.74
CA TYR A 146 13.34 37.70 11.40
C TYR A 146 12.60 38.80 10.62
N PRO A 147 12.69 38.83 9.28
CA PRO A 147 12.05 39.85 8.45
C PRO A 147 10.59 39.50 8.18
N ALA A 148 9.75 39.63 9.22
CA ALA A 148 8.29 39.42 9.21
C ALA A 148 7.76 38.01 8.86
N VAL A 149 8.43 37.23 8.01
CA VAL A 149 8.01 35.89 7.55
C VAL A 149 9.09 34.83 7.83
N PHE A 150 8.63 33.61 8.06
CA PHE A 150 9.40 32.37 8.14
C PHE A 150 8.43 31.19 7.93
N SER A 151 8.95 29.99 7.63
CA SER A 151 8.12 28.82 7.35
C SER A 151 8.53 27.61 8.19
N GLU A 152 7.55 26.87 8.68
CA GLU A 152 7.77 25.56 9.32
C GLU A 152 7.98 24.49 8.24
N LEU A 153 8.97 23.64 8.43
CA LEU A 153 9.23 22.49 7.58
C LEU A 153 8.31 21.33 8.00
N PRO A 154 7.68 20.61 7.05
CA PRO A 154 6.78 19.49 7.36
C PRO A 154 7.59 18.22 7.71
N MET A 155 8.33 18.27 8.82
CA MET A 155 9.18 17.17 9.28
C MET A 155 8.56 16.50 10.52
N GLY A 156 8.54 15.16 10.51
CA GLY A 156 8.25 14.34 11.68
C GLY A 156 9.51 13.62 12.14
N TRP A 157 9.66 13.43 13.45
CA TRP A 157 10.81 12.74 14.04
C TRP A 157 10.39 11.37 14.58
N GLY A 158 11.11 10.30 14.20
CA GLY A 158 10.95 8.97 14.82
C GLY A 158 11.54 8.92 16.23
N ASP A 159 11.10 7.98 17.08
CA ASP A 159 11.43 7.92 18.51
C ASP A 159 12.94 7.86 18.81
N GLY A 160 13.70 7.10 18.00
CA GLY A 160 15.16 7.02 18.13
C GLY A 160 15.85 8.36 17.83
N MET A 161 15.42 9.01 16.73
CA MET A 161 15.96 10.29 16.28
C MET A 161 15.61 11.42 17.25
N ARG A 162 14.38 11.43 17.78
CA ARG A 162 13.95 12.36 18.85
C ARG A 162 14.90 12.34 20.04
N LYS A 163 15.27 11.15 20.48
CA LYS A 163 16.16 10.98 21.64
C LYS A 163 17.58 11.47 21.35
N ALA A 164 18.11 11.17 20.16
CA ALA A 164 19.44 11.62 19.75
C ALA A 164 19.50 13.16 19.61
N LEU A 165 18.54 13.77 18.90
CA LEU A 165 18.44 15.23 18.80
C LEU A 165 18.27 15.89 20.17
N ALA A 166 17.44 15.32 21.05
CA ALA A 166 17.25 15.87 22.39
C ALA A 166 18.57 15.89 23.19
N GLU A 167 19.39 14.85 23.08
CA GLU A 167 20.70 14.79 23.73
C GLU A 167 21.68 15.82 23.15
N GLU A 168 21.72 15.95 21.83
CA GLU A 168 22.56 16.92 21.13
C GLU A 168 22.17 18.37 21.45
N LEU A 169 20.89 18.71 21.37
CA LEU A 169 20.39 20.05 21.68
C LEU A 169 20.64 20.41 23.15
N ARG A 170 20.45 19.47 24.08
CA ARG A 170 20.81 19.68 25.50
C ARG A 170 22.32 19.92 25.64
N HIS A 171 23.14 19.13 24.95
CA HIS A 171 24.59 19.30 24.97
C HIS A 171 25.03 20.66 24.42
N MET A 172 24.42 21.14 23.35
CA MET A 172 24.67 22.49 22.81
C MET A 172 24.34 23.56 23.85
N VAL A 173 23.18 23.48 24.51
CA VAL A 173 22.78 24.45 25.55
C VAL A 173 23.75 24.47 26.73
N GLU A 174 24.31 23.32 27.09
CA GLU A 174 25.28 23.21 28.19
C GLU A 174 26.68 23.72 27.84
N THR A 175 27.09 23.60 26.57
CA THR A 175 28.49 23.82 26.16
C THR A 175 28.73 25.11 25.39
N GLN A 176 27.69 25.66 24.75
CA GLN A 176 27.83 26.81 23.87
C GLN A 176 27.20 28.08 24.43
N PRO A 177 27.80 29.25 24.16
CA PRO A 177 27.17 30.53 24.48
C PRO A 177 25.98 30.80 23.54
N VAL A 178 24.88 31.31 24.10
CA VAL A 178 23.73 31.78 23.32
C VAL A 178 24.00 33.17 22.75
N ILE A 179 23.88 33.31 21.43
CA ILE A 179 23.99 34.57 20.69
C ILE A 179 22.64 35.30 20.76
N SER A 180 22.59 36.42 21.49
CA SER A 180 21.34 37.19 21.74
C SER A 180 21.46 38.68 21.37
N ASP A 181 22.60 39.10 20.83
CA ASP A 181 22.89 40.46 20.44
C ASP A 181 23.39 40.54 18.99
N ALA A 182 23.09 41.65 18.33
CA ALA A 182 23.42 41.84 16.92
C ALA A 182 24.93 41.89 16.64
N ALA A 183 25.75 42.36 17.60
CA ALA A 183 27.18 42.53 17.36
C ALA A 183 27.88 41.18 17.26
N THR A 184 27.62 40.28 18.21
CA THR A 184 28.12 38.90 18.19
C THR A 184 27.60 38.15 16.96
N PHE A 185 26.32 38.31 16.61
CA PHE A 185 25.73 37.68 15.44
C PHE A 185 26.42 38.09 14.13
N ILE A 186 26.67 39.39 13.93
CA ILE A 186 27.36 39.90 12.74
C ILE A 186 28.77 39.32 12.57
N GLU A 187 29.47 39.05 13.68
CA GLU A 187 30.80 38.44 13.66
C GLU A 187 30.76 36.94 13.32
N GLU A 188 29.72 36.23 13.75
CA GLU A 188 29.59 34.77 13.56
C GLU A 188 28.94 34.38 12.22
N VAL A 189 28.06 35.20 11.63
CA VAL A 189 27.39 34.89 10.35
C VAL A 189 28.35 34.50 9.22
N PRO A 190 29.50 35.17 9.00
CA PRO A 190 30.47 34.73 8.00
C PRO A 190 31.05 33.33 8.25
N ARG A 191 31.14 32.90 9.51
CA ARG A 191 31.62 31.57 9.88
C ARG A 191 30.54 30.51 9.68
N MET A 192 29.29 30.82 10.03
CA MET A 192 28.12 29.99 9.73
C MET A 192 28.06 29.66 8.24
N HIS A 193 28.08 30.68 7.38
CA HIS A 193 28.07 30.52 5.93
C HIS A 193 29.26 29.72 5.39
N ALA A 194 30.46 29.92 5.97
CA ALA A 194 31.65 29.20 5.52
C ALA A 194 31.61 27.71 5.89
N GLU A 195 31.11 27.38 7.09
CA GLU A 195 30.98 26.00 7.55
C GLU A 195 29.87 25.26 6.79
N GLU A 196 28.75 25.91 6.50
CA GLU A 196 27.70 25.36 5.63
C GLU A 196 28.19 25.13 4.20
N ALA A 197 28.92 26.09 3.64
CA ALA A 197 29.53 25.93 2.33
C ALA A 197 30.57 24.79 2.31
N GLU A 198 31.35 24.62 3.38
CA GLU A 198 32.28 23.50 3.52
C GLU A 198 31.56 22.16 3.65
N HIS A 199 30.49 22.10 4.46
CA HIS A 199 29.66 20.91 4.60
C HIS A 199 29.02 20.53 3.27
N ALA A 200 28.35 21.47 2.61
CA ALA A 200 27.74 21.25 1.30
C ALA A 200 28.79 20.85 0.24
N ALA A 201 29.99 21.43 0.28
CA ALA A 201 31.08 21.03 -0.62
C ALA A 201 31.61 19.62 -0.31
N ARG A 202 31.67 19.23 0.97
CA ARG A 202 32.08 17.89 1.39
C ARG A 202 31.04 16.86 1.00
N GLU A 203 29.77 17.10 1.27
CA GLU A 203 28.67 16.25 0.80
C GLU A 203 28.67 16.14 -0.72
N ALA A 204 28.80 17.25 -1.45
CA ALA A 204 28.89 17.20 -2.92
C ALA A 204 30.12 16.43 -3.42
N LEU A 205 31.24 16.44 -2.69
CA LEU A 205 32.42 15.64 -3.00
C LEU A 205 32.22 14.16 -2.67
N GLU A 206 31.59 13.83 -1.55
CA GLU A 206 31.25 12.46 -1.15
C GLU A 206 30.25 11.86 -2.14
N ASP A 207 29.20 12.61 -2.51
CA ASP A 207 28.23 12.24 -3.53
C ASP A 207 28.92 12.01 -4.88
N LEU A 208 29.82 12.91 -5.28
CA LEU A 208 30.58 12.76 -6.54
C LEU A 208 31.56 11.59 -6.50
N GLU A 209 32.25 11.36 -5.38
CA GLU A 209 33.16 10.22 -5.21
C GLU A 209 32.40 8.90 -5.27
N TYR A 210 31.21 8.85 -4.67
CA TYR A 210 30.31 7.71 -4.75
C TYR A 210 29.76 7.53 -6.16
N GLU A 211 29.27 8.57 -6.83
CA GLU A 211 28.78 8.49 -8.23
C GLU A 211 29.87 8.00 -9.20
N LEU A 212 31.13 8.38 -8.96
CA LEU A 212 32.27 7.95 -9.77
C LEU A 212 32.77 6.54 -9.42
N ASN A 213 32.60 6.10 -8.17
CA ASN A 213 33.05 4.79 -7.69
C ASN A 213 31.99 4.13 -6.79
N PRO A 214 30.82 3.74 -7.33
CA PRO A 214 29.82 3.08 -6.52
C PRO A 214 30.38 1.73 -6.03
N PRO A 215 30.16 1.36 -4.75
CA PRO A 215 30.44 0.02 -4.27
C PRO A 215 29.63 -0.99 -5.09
N GLU A 216 30.19 -2.19 -5.31
CA GLU A 216 29.48 -3.24 -6.06
C GLU A 216 28.19 -3.69 -5.36
N GLN A 217 28.11 -3.50 -4.03
CA GLN A 217 26.96 -3.84 -3.19
C GLN A 217 26.90 -2.87 -1.98
N PRO A 218 25.71 -2.37 -1.60
CA PRO A 218 25.53 -1.59 -0.37
C PRO A 218 25.88 -2.38 0.90
N VAL A 219 26.36 -1.70 1.93
CA VAL A 219 26.72 -2.31 3.22
C VAL A 219 25.48 -2.89 3.90
N GLY A 220 25.56 -4.11 4.42
CA GLY A 220 24.44 -4.80 5.09
C GLY A 220 23.48 -5.50 4.14
N THR A 221 23.78 -5.52 2.84
CA THR A 221 23.03 -6.27 1.84
C THR A 221 23.92 -7.20 1.04
N HIS A 222 23.28 -8.17 0.41
CA HIS A 222 23.86 -9.02 -0.60
C HIS A 222 22.94 -9.15 -1.81
N ARG A 223 23.52 -9.61 -2.91
CA ARG A 223 22.77 -9.93 -4.11
C ARG A 223 22.00 -11.24 -3.91
N GLY A 224 20.67 -11.18 -3.90
CA GLY A 224 19.80 -12.31 -3.66
C GLY A 224 19.85 -13.38 -4.77
N VAL A 225 19.44 -14.60 -4.43
CA VAL A 225 19.37 -15.73 -5.38
C VAL A 225 18.46 -15.46 -6.58
N LEU A 226 17.41 -14.64 -6.41
CA LEU A 226 16.44 -14.30 -7.46
C LEU A 226 16.92 -13.17 -8.39
N ALA A 227 17.99 -12.44 -8.01
CA ALA A 227 18.43 -11.26 -8.75
C ALA A 227 18.82 -11.59 -10.20
N GLY A 228 18.19 -10.88 -11.14
CA GLY A 228 18.46 -10.95 -12.57
C GLY A 228 17.84 -12.16 -13.30
N LEU A 229 16.97 -12.91 -12.62
CA LEU A 229 16.11 -13.90 -13.27
C LEU A 229 14.94 -13.19 -13.99
N ASP A 230 14.44 -13.79 -15.07
CA ASP A 230 13.16 -13.35 -15.65
C ASP A 230 11.97 -13.82 -14.78
N ILE A 231 10.77 -13.27 -15.02
CA ILE A 231 9.55 -13.58 -14.24
C ILE A 231 9.32 -15.09 -14.09
N LYS A 232 9.45 -15.86 -15.18
CA LYS A 232 9.16 -17.29 -15.17
C LYS A 232 10.25 -18.09 -14.47
N GLU A 233 11.50 -17.66 -14.61
CA GLU A 233 12.63 -18.25 -13.91
C GLU A 233 12.55 -17.97 -12.40
N ARG A 234 12.13 -16.77 -12.02
CA ARG A 234 11.92 -16.33 -10.63
C ARG A 234 10.79 -17.12 -9.97
N GLU A 235 9.60 -17.15 -10.59
CA GLU A 235 8.46 -17.96 -10.12
C GLU A 235 8.85 -19.42 -9.93
N ARG A 236 9.55 -20.00 -10.91
CA ARG A 236 10.01 -21.39 -10.81
C ARG A 236 11.01 -21.61 -9.68
N ALA A 237 11.90 -20.65 -9.42
CA ALA A 237 12.84 -20.73 -8.32
C ALA A 237 12.13 -20.68 -6.96
N ILE A 238 11.12 -19.82 -6.83
CA ILE A 238 10.22 -19.75 -5.66
C ILE A 238 9.43 -21.05 -5.51
N ASP A 239 8.82 -21.58 -6.56
CA ASP A 239 8.11 -22.86 -6.53
C ASP A 239 9.01 -24.00 -6.04
N ILE A 240 10.24 -24.08 -6.57
CA ILE A 240 11.22 -25.08 -6.12
C ILE A 240 11.58 -24.87 -4.65
N TYR A 241 11.74 -23.61 -4.21
CA TYR A 241 12.00 -23.30 -2.80
C TYR A 241 10.85 -23.76 -1.92
N ILE A 242 9.60 -23.39 -2.26
CA ILE A 242 8.40 -23.77 -1.54
C ILE A 242 8.24 -25.30 -1.51
N ASP A 243 8.48 -26.00 -2.62
CA ASP A 243 8.36 -27.45 -2.67
C ASP A 243 9.46 -28.17 -1.86
N THR A 244 10.67 -27.60 -1.82
CA THR A 244 11.80 -28.19 -1.09
C THR A 244 11.85 -27.80 0.38
N LYS A 245 11.25 -26.66 0.74
CA LYS A 245 11.16 -26.13 2.10
C LYS A 245 9.78 -25.56 2.44
N PRO A 246 8.70 -26.36 2.35
CA PRO A 246 7.32 -25.87 2.52
C PRO A 246 6.99 -25.36 3.93
N PHE A 247 7.90 -25.53 4.90
CA PHE A 247 7.72 -25.16 6.30
C PHE A 247 8.52 -23.93 6.71
N ASP A 248 9.40 -23.40 5.84
CA ASP A 248 10.02 -22.08 6.07
C ASP A 248 8.97 -20.95 5.99
N LEU A 249 7.79 -21.23 5.42
CA LEU A 249 6.63 -20.33 5.33
C LEU A 249 5.65 -20.43 6.51
N LEU A 250 5.77 -21.44 7.38
CA LEU A 250 4.76 -21.73 8.40
C LEU A 250 5.14 -21.24 9.80
N ASP A 251 6.40 -20.87 10.04
CA ASP A 251 6.97 -20.46 11.36
C ASP A 251 6.61 -21.37 12.57
N GLU A 252 5.92 -22.48 12.33
CA GLU A 252 5.59 -23.52 13.29
C GLU A 252 6.67 -24.59 13.22
N GLU A 253 7.59 -24.54 14.18
CA GLU A 253 8.69 -25.50 14.36
C GLU A 253 8.25 -26.97 14.13
N GLY A 254 8.63 -27.55 12.99
CA GLY A 254 8.91 -28.98 12.88
C GLY A 254 7.83 -29.92 12.32
N ALA A 255 6.83 -29.46 11.56
CA ALA A 255 5.92 -30.38 10.87
C ALA A 255 6.58 -30.98 9.61
N GLU A 256 6.75 -32.31 9.52
CA GLU A 256 7.19 -32.97 8.29
C GLU A 256 6.02 -33.08 7.26
N PRO A 257 6.22 -32.83 5.95
CA PRO A 257 5.14 -32.82 4.96
C PRO A 257 4.44 -34.18 4.80
N GLN A 258 5.21 -35.26 4.96
CA GLN A 258 4.67 -36.62 5.03
C GLN A 258 3.69 -36.76 6.21
N LEU A 259 4.00 -36.20 7.37
CA LEU A 259 3.19 -36.33 8.57
C LEU A 259 1.86 -35.56 8.44
N HIS A 260 1.87 -34.37 7.84
CA HIS A 260 0.65 -33.59 7.60
C HIS A 260 -0.31 -34.31 6.65
N ILE A 261 0.18 -34.77 5.49
CA ILE A 261 -0.66 -35.50 4.51
C ILE A 261 -1.16 -36.83 5.09
N ILE A 262 -0.32 -37.56 5.83
CA ILE A 262 -0.75 -38.78 6.53
C ILE A 262 -1.88 -38.44 7.52
N THR A 263 -1.74 -37.37 8.32
CA THR A 263 -2.76 -36.95 9.28
C THR A 263 -4.08 -36.64 8.59
N LEU A 264 -4.06 -35.79 7.56
CA LEU A 264 -5.23 -35.45 6.76
C LEU A 264 -5.92 -36.71 6.18
N MET A 265 -5.15 -37.63 5.62
CA MET A 265 -5.69 -38.87 5.05
C MET A 265 -6.21 -39.84 6.10
N GLU A 266 -5.61 -39.88 7.29
CA GLU A 266 -6.10 -40.70 8.41
C GLU A 266 -7.42 -40.17 8.97
N GLU A 267 -7.63 -38.85 8.98
CA GLU A 267 -8.87 -38.22 9.41
C GLU A 267 -10.00 -38.43 8.39
N GLN A 268 -9.69 -38.33 7.09
CA GLN A 268 -10.71 -38.37 6.05
C GLN A 268 -10.99 -39.78 5.49
N ARG A 269 -10.16 -40.78 5.80
CA ARG A 269 -10.38 -42.16 5.32
C ARG A 269 -11.60 -42.80 5.97
N VAL A 270 -12.26 -43.68 5.22
CA VAL A 270 -13.29 -44.55 5.74
C VAL A 270 -12.69 -45.92 6.08
N ALA A 271 -12.98 -46.42 7.27
CA ALA A 271 -12.59 -47.80 7.64
C ALA A 271 -13.25 -48.79 6.68
N GLY A 272 -12.60 -49.91 6.34
CA GLY A 272 -13.20 -50.97 5.53
C GLY A 272 -12.58 -51.14 4.15
N LYS A 273 -13.39 -51.49 3.15
CA LYS A 273 -12.95 -51.83 1.80
C LYS A 273 -13.76 -51.08 0.72
N PRO A 274 -13.17 -50.81 -0.45
CA PRO A 274 -13.83 -50.10 -1.57
C PRO A 274 -15.15 -50.70 -2.08
N ASP A 275 -15.37 -52.00 -1.86
CA ASP A 275 -16.52 -52.77 -2.37
C ASP A 275 -17.73 -52.76 -1.42
N GLN A 276 -17.68 -51.96 -0.35
CA GLN A 276 -18.76 -51.89 0.62
C GLN A 276 -19.97 -51.10 0.08
N PRO A 277 -21.19 -51.51 0.45
CA PRO A 277 -22.41 -50.80 0.06
C PRO A 277 -22.43 -49.33 0.52
N LEU A 278 -23.05 -48.48 -0.29
CA LEU A 278 -23.09 -47.02 -0.08
C LEU A 278 -23.68 -46.60 1.28
N ASP A 279 -24.72 -47.29 1.76
CA ASP A 279 -25.33 -47.03 3.07
C ASP A 279 -24.33 -47.23 4.23
N ARG A 280 -23.48 -48.25 4.13
CA ARG A 280 -22.40 -48.52 5.08
C ARG A 280 -21.26 -47.51 5.00
N LEU A 281 -20.98 -46.97 3.82
CA LEU A 281 -19.98 -45.93 3.65
C LEU A 281 -20.48 -44.60 4.25
N LEU A 282 -21.70 -44.18 3.91
CA LEU A 282 -22.30 -42.94 4.42
C LEU A 282 -22.52 -42.98 5.94
N SER A 283 -22.93 -44.12 6.50
CA SER A 283 -23.12 -44.26 7.96
C SER A 283 -21.82 -44.08 8.78
N ARG A 284 -20.65 -44.18 8.15
CA ARG A 284 -19.34 -43.96 8.78
C ARG A 284 -18.85 -42.52 8.75
N LEU A 285 -19.43 -41.67 7.90
CA LEU A 285 -19.12 -40.24 7.87
C LEU A 285 -19.63 -39.54 9.14
N HIS A 286 -19.11 -38.36 9.46
CA HIS A 286 -19.68 -37.55 10.54
C HIS A 286 -21.12 -37.10 10.22
N MET A 287 -21.93 -36.83 11.25
CA MET A 287 -23.32 -36.40 11.07
C MET A 287 -23.44 -35.19 10.14
N ASP A 288 -22.56 -34.21 10.32
CA ASP A 288 -22.60 -32.96 9.55
C ASP A 288 -22.24 -33.19 8.08
N GLN A 289 -21.31 -34.10 7.79
CA GLN A 289 -21.00 -34.52 6.41
C GLN A 289 -22.20 -35.20 5.75
N VAL A 290 -22.87 -36.14 6.43
CA VAL A 290 -24.07 -36.79 5.89
C VAL A 290 -25.19 -35.78 5.67
N ARG A 291 -25.36 -34.82 6.58
CA ARG A 291 -26.35 -33.74 6.45
C ARG A 291 -26.04 -32.84 5.27
N HIS A 292 -24.78 -32.46 5.07
CA HIS A 292 -24.35 -31.66 3.92
C HIS A 292 -24.66 -32.37 2.60
N ILE A 293 -24.32 -33.67 2.49
CA ILE A 293 -24.65 -34.50 1.33
C ILE A 293 -26.17 -34.55 1.09
N ALA A 294 -26.96 -34.73 2.14
CA ALA A 294 -28.42 -34.77 2.03
C ALA A 294 -29.01 -33.42 1.57
N LEU A 295 -28.43 -32.29 2.00
CA LEU A 295 -28.82 -30.96 1.54
C LEU A 295 -28.47 -30.75 0.06
N GLN A 296 -27.27 -31.13 -0.37
CA GLN A 296 -26.86 -31.09 -1.78
C GLN A 296 -27.80 -31.93 -2.68
N LEU A 297 -28.26 -33.08 -2.18
CA LEU A 297 -29.22 -33.95 -2.86
C LEU A 297 -30.68 -33.49 -2.72
N GLN A 298 -30.92 -32.31 -2.14
CA GLN A 298 -32.23 -31.71 -1.89
C GLN A 298 -33.19 -32.65 -1.16
N VAL A 299 -32.69 -33.36 -0.13
CA VAL A 299 -33.51 -34.21 0.73
C VAL A 299 -34.43 -33.32 1.58
N PRO A 300 -35.77 -33.51 1.52
CA PRO A 300 -36.71 -32.73 2.31
C PRO A 300 -36.45 -32.87 3.81
N HIS A 301 -36.51 -31.75 4.54
CA HIS A 301 -36.35 -31.70 6.00
C HIS A 301 -35.02 -32.28 6.52
N ALA A 302 -33.96 -32.29 5.71
CA ALA A 302 -32.65 -32.86 6.10
C ALA A 302 -32.09 -32.28 7.41
N ARG A 303 -32.43 -31.04 7.78
CA ARG A 303 -31.99 -30.44 9.04
C ARG A 303 -32.57 -31.12 10.29
N ASP A 304 -33.76 -31.73 10.17
CA ASP A 304 -34.52 -32.31 11.28
C ASP A 304 -34.33 -33.83 11.42
N LEU A 305 -33.75 -34.48 10.41
CA LEU A 305 -33.57 -35.93 10.36
C LEU A 305 -32.38 -36.39 11.22
N LYS A 306 -32.51 -37.59 11.82
CA LYS A 306 -31.40 -38.26 12.51
C LYS A 306 -30.45 -38.90 11.49
N LYS A 307 -29.21 -39.19 11.90
CA LYS A 307 -28.16 -39.73 11.02
C LYS A 307 -28.61 -40.93 10.17
N ALA A 308 -29.27 -41.92 10.79
CA ALA A 308 -29.72 -43.12 10.07
C ALA A 308 -30.78 -42.80 9.00
N GLU A 309 -31.71 -41.89 9.32
CA GLU A 309 -32.77 -41.43 8.40
C GLU A 309 -32.16 -40.60 7.26
N LEU A 310 -31.14 -39.78 7.55
CA LEU A 310 -30.38 -39.04 6.53
C LEU A 310 -29.63 -39.96 5.58
N VAL A 311 -28.95 -40.99 6.10
CA VAL A 311 -28.27 -41.98 5.26
C VAL A 311 -29.26 -42.68 4.34
N GLU A 312 -30.39 -43.15 4.88
CA GLU A 312 -31.42 -43.81 4.07
C GLU A 312 -31.96 -42.88 2.98
N ALA A 313 -32.26 -41.62 3.33
CA ALA A 313 -32.77 -40.63 2.38
C ALA A 313 -31.72 -40.27 1.31
N ALA A 314 -30.46 -40.12 1.68
CA ALA A 314 -29.36 -39.84 0.75
C ALA A 314 -29.12 -41.00 -0.21
N VAL A 315 -29.10 -42.26 0.28
CA VAL A 315 -28.99 -43.45 -0.57
C VAL A 315 -30.17 -43.53 -1.56
N LYS A 316 -31.38 -43.24 -1.09
CA LYS A 316 -32.57 -43.22 -1.96
C LYS A 316 -32.48 -42.13 -3.03
N ALA A 317 -31.98 -40.95 -2.70
CA ALA A 317 -31.78 -39.86 -3.66
C ALA A 317 -30.69 -40.21 -4.69
N LEU A 318 -29.58 -40.81 -4.25
CA LEU A 318 -28.46 -41.24 -5.08
C LEU A 318 -28.78 -42.44 -6.00
N ALA A 319 -29.88 -43.14 -5.75
CA ALA A 319 -30.36 -44.20 -6.63
C ALA A 319 -31.01 -43.66 -7.92
N ASP A 320 -31.34 -42.37 -7.97
CA ASP A 320 -31.86 -41.69 -9.17
C ASP A 320 -30.70 -41.02 -9.93
N PRO A 321 -30.35 -41.50 -11.15
CA PRO A 321 -29.27 -40.92 -11.94
C PRO A 321 -29.46 -39.43 -12.24
N THR A 322 -30.72 -38.97 -12.35
CA THR A 322 -31.04 -37.56 -12.60
C THR A 322 -30.58 -36.70 -11.44
N ARG A 323 -30.89 -37.13 -10.20
CA ARG A 323 -30.45 -36.43 -8.98
C ARG A 323 -28.94 -36.47 -8.80
N VAL A 324 -28.29 -37.57 -9.20
CA VAL A 324 -26.82 -37.63 -9.23
C VAL A 324 -26.28 -36.57 -10.17
N HIS A 325 -26.77 -36.50 -11.41
CA HIS A 325 -26.32 -35.49 -12.38
C HIS A 325 -26.58 -34.06 -11.89
N GLU A 326 -27.76 -33.77 -11.35
CA GLU A 326 -28.10 -32.47 -10.76
C GLU A 326 -27.14 -32.08 -9.62
N ALA A 327 -26.83 -33.01 -8.72
CA ALA A 327 -25.94 -32.75 -7.59
C ALA A 327 -24.46 -32.60 -8.01
N LEU A 328 -24.06 -33.18 -9.15
CA LEU A 328 -22.70 -32.98 -9.69
C LEU A 328 -22.49 -31.57 -10.24
N PHE A 329 -23.54 -30.83 -10.64
CA PHE A 329 -23.40 -29.44 -11.07
C PHE A 329 -22.90 -28.51 -9.96
N GLY A 330 -23.02 -28.89 -8.69
CA GLY A 330 -22.47 -28.15 -7.55
C GLY A 330 -21.03 -28.53 -7.18
N LEU A 331 -20.34 -29.36 -7.99
CA LEU A 331 -18.92 -29.66 -7.78
C LEU A 331 -18.05 -28.55 -8.36
N ASN A 332 -17.10 -28.06 -7.57
CA ASN A 332 -16.06 -27.19 -8.09
C ASN A 332 -15.15 -27.93 -9.09
N GLU A 333 -14.44 -27.15 -9.90
CA GLU A 333 -13.54 -27.61 -10.96
C GLU A 333 -12.53 -28.66 -10.48
N MET A 334 -11.82 -28.38 -9.37
CA MET A 334 -10.80 -29.27 -8.83
C MET A 334 -11.38 -30.64 -8.47
N ARG A 335 -12.51 -30.67 -7.76
CA ARG A 335 -13.18 -31.92 -7.37
C ARG A 335 -13.73 -32.66 -8.58
N GLY A 336 -14.23 -31.93 -9.59
CA GLY A 336 -14.63 -32.47 -10.89
C GLY A 336 -13.47 -33.19 -11.60
N ARG A 337 -12.28 -32.56 -11.70
CA ARG A 337 -11.09 -33.17 -12.29
C ARG A 337 -10.61 -34.39 -11.52
N GLN A 338 -10.59 -34.33 -10.18
CA GLN A 338 -10.22 -35.48 -9.35
C GLN A 338 -11.20 -36.66 -9.55
N LEU A 339 -12.51 -36.38 -9.59
CA LEU A 339 -13.52 -37.41 -9.82
C LEU A 339 -13.42 -38.01 -11.22
N LYS A 340 -13.26 -37.19 -12.26
CA LYS A 340 -13.03 -37.63 -13.64
C LYS A 340 -11.82 -38.55 -13.73
N ARG A 341 -10.69 -38.17 -13.12
CA ARG A 341 -9.49 -39.01 -13.07
C ARG A 341 -9.78 -40.38 -12.46
N ILE A 342 -10.51 -40.45 -11.35
CA ILE A 342 -10.89 -41.73 -10.71
C ILE A 342 -11.79 -42.57 -11.63
N VAL A 343 -12.78 -41.96 -12.28
CA VAL A 343 -13.71 -42.63 -13.20
C VAL A 343 -12.95 -43.21 -14.41
N GLU A 344 -12.07 -42.43 -15.04
CA GLU A 344 -11.27 -42.84 -16.20
C GLU A 344 -10.27 -43.97 -15.87
N ASN A 345 -9.82 -44.05 -14.61
CA ASN A 345 -8.97 -45.15 -14.12
C ASN A 345 -9.77 -46.37 -13.65
N GLY A 346 -11.01 -46.53 -14.12
CA GLY A 346 -11.83 -47.70 -13.80
C GLY A 346 -12.49 -47.61 -12.41
N PHE A 347 -12.84 -46.40 -11.98
CA PHE A 347 -13.56 -46.10 -10.74
C PHE A 347 -12.76 -46.32 -9.44
N SER A 348 -11.44 -46.53 -9.53
CA SER A 348 -10.57 -46.72 -8.38
C SER A 348 -9.12 -46.37 -8.71
N ILE A 349 -8.44 -45.61 -7.85
CA ILE A 349 -7.00 -45.30 -7.96
C ILE A 349 -6.33 -45.58 -6.63
N THR A 350 -5.13 -46.16 -6.63
CA THR A 350 -4.31 -46.34 -5.43
C THR A 350 -3.05 -45.50 -5.57
N LEU A 351 -2.77 -44.64 -4.58
CA LEU A 351 -1.59 -43.78 -4.53
C LEU A 351 -0.78 -44.06 -3.26
N SER A 352 0.54 -44.02 -3.37
CA SER A 352 1.47 -43.99 -2.24
C SER A 352 1.40 -42.63 -1.51
N VAL A 353 2.01 -42.56 -0.32
CA VAL A 353 2.12 -41.28 0.43
C VAL A 353 2.94 -40.25 -0.37
N ASP A 354 4.03 -40.68 -1.01
CA ASP A 354 4.88 -39.77 -1.80
C ASP A 354 4.13 -39.17 -2.99
N GLU A 355 3.29 -39.96 -3.67
CA GLU A 355 2.41 -39.47 -4.76
C GLU A 355 1.27 -38.57 -4.27
N LEU A 356 0.94 -38.61 -2.96
CA LEU A 356 -0.05 -37.70 -2.37
C LEU A 356 0.57 -36.38 -1.92
N ILE A 357 1.88 -36.34 -1.67
CA ILE A 357 2.60 -35.11 -1.36
C ILE A 357 2.66 -34.23 -2.59
N ASP A 358 2.96 -34.80 -3.75
CA ASP A 358 2.95 -34.09 -5.03
C ASP A 358 1.55 -33.52 -5.34
N ARG A 359 1.46 -32.18 -5.39
CA ARG A 359 0.21 -31.44 -5.64
C ARG A 359 -0.40 -31.80 -7.00
N THR A 360 0.40 -32.17 -7.99
CA THR A 360 -0.06 -32.50 -9.35
C THR A 360 -0.76 -33.86 -9.41
N THR A 361 -0.39 -34.79 -8.51
CA THR A 361 -0.95 -36.14 -8.46
C THR A 361 -1.89 -36.38 -7.28
N ARG A 362 -1.98 -35.45 -6.32
CA ARG A 362 -2.79 -35.56 -5.11
C ARG A 362 -4.28 -35.81 -5.41
N LEU A 363 -4.88 -36.73 -4.66
CA LEU A 363 -6.32 -36.96 -4.61
C LEU A 363 -6.81 -36.76 -3.19
N LEU A 364 -8.00 -36.16 -3.06
CA LEU A 364 -8.70 -36.02 -1.79
C LEU A 364 -10.04 -36.76 -1.88
N PRO A 365 -10.52 -37.39 -0.79
CA PRO A 365 -11.85 -38.00 -0.80
C PRO A 365 -12.91 -36.92 -1.03
N CYS A 366 -13.96 -37.27 -1.79
CA CYS A 366 -15.06 -36.39 -2.10
C CYS A 366 -16.40 -37.12 -1.93
N PRO A 367 -16.83 -37.41 -0.70
CA PRO A 367 -18.11 -38.06 -0.46
C PRO A 367 -19.30 -37.20 -0.96
N PRO A 368 -20.36 -37.79 -1.54
CA PRO A 368 -20.58 -39.24 -1.68
C PRO A 368 -19.92 -39.85 -2.93
N TRP A 369 -19.25 -39.05 -3.77
CA TRP A 369 -18.75 -39.45 -5.09
C TRP A 369 -17.55 -40.39 -5.01
N SER A 370 -16.61 -40.14 -4.10
CA SER A 370 -15.43 -40.97 -3.87
C SER A 370 -15.04 -41.03 -2.39
N PHE A 371 -14.50 -42.18 -1.98
CA PHE A 371 -14.05 -42.43 -0.60
C PHE A 371 -12.60 -42.91 -0.58
N ALA A 372 -11.84 -42.51 0.44
CA ALA A 372 -10.46 -42.94 0.66
C ALA A 372 -10.40 -44.14 1.63
N PHE A 373 -9.58 -45.14 1.29
CA PHE A 373 -9.37 -46.35 2.08
C PHE A 373 -7.87 -46.62 2.25
N LYS A 374 -7.41 -46.86 3.48
CA LYS A 374 -6.02 -47.22 3.73
C LYS A 374 -5.74 -48.66 3.29
N THR A 375 -4.73 -48.84 2.45
CA THR A 375 -4.27 -50.15 1.95
C THR A 375 -2.77 -50.26 2.15
N GLY A 376 -2.34 -50.79 3.30
CA GLY A 376 -0.92 -50.84 3.66
C GLY A 376 -0.35 -49.43 3.88
N LYS A 377 0.65 -49.05 3.06
CA LYS A 377 1.28 -47.71 3.05
C LYS A 377 0.70 -46.78 1.98
N SER A 378 -0.38 -47.18 1.33
CA SER A 378 -1.03 -46.44 0.24
C SER A 378 -2.48 -46.15 0.58
N TYR A 379 -3.09 -45.21 -0.13
CA TYR A 379 -4.51 -44.88 -0.04
C TYR A 379 -5.19 -45.21 -1.37
N THR A 380 -6.32 -45.89 -1.29
CA THR A 380 -7.18 -46.20 -2.44
C THR A 380 -8.39 -45.29 -2.42
N PHE A 381 -8.59 -44.53 -3.50
CA PHE A 381 -9.74 -43.67 -3.73
C PHE A 381 -10.69 -44.39 -4.68
N ALA A 382 -11.91 -44.66 -4.24
CA ALA A 382 -12.85 -45.45 -5.02
C ALA A 382 -14.26 -44.87 -5.03
N VAL A 383 -14.91 -45.02 -6.18
CA VAL A 383 -16.32 -44.70 -6.39
C VAL A 383 -17.19 -45.89 -5.94
N PRO A 384 -18.21 -45.66 -5.09
CA PRO A 384 -19.17 -46.69 -4.69
C PRO A 384 -19.82 -47.37 -5.90
N VAL A 385 -20.00 -48.70 -5.83
CA VAL A 385 -20.48 -49.51 -6.96
C VAL A 385 -21.82 -49.00 -7.50
N GLU A 386 -22.69 -48.57 -6.60
CA GLU A 386 -24.03 -48.05 -6.87
C GLU A 386 -24.00 -46.77 -7.72
N LEU A 387 -22.93 -45.96 -7.62
CA LEU A 387 -22.81 -44.68 -8.33
C LEU A 387 -22.09 -44.82 -9.68
N ARG A 388 -21.38 -45.93 -9.94
CA ARG A 388 -20.51 -46.07 -11.12
C ARG A 388 -21.25 -45.90 -12.44
N SER A 389 -22.48 -46.41 -12.53
CA SER A 389 -23.28 -46.29 -13.76
C SER A 389 -23.71 -44.84 -14.02
N ALA A 390 -24.11 -44.12 -12.97
CA ALA A 390 -24.53 -42.72 -13.09
C ALA A 390 -23.32 -41.81 -13.39
N LEU A 391 -22.20 -42.02 -12.70
CA LEU A 391 -20.96 -41.26 -12.90
C LEU A 391 -20.27 -41.57 -14.23
N GLY A 392 -20.31 -42.82 -14.69
CA GLY A 392 -19.75 -43.21 -15.98
C GLY A 392 -20.51 -42.65 -17.20
N SER A 393 -21.72 -42.13 -17.00
CA SER A 393 -22.53 -41.47 -18.03
C SER A 393 -22.74 -39.97 -17.76
N ALA A 394 -22.17 -39.44 -16.68
CA ALA A 394 -22.26 -38.03 -16.34
C ALA A 394 -21.41 -37.17 -17.30
N PRO A 395 -21.87 -35.97 -17.68
CA PRO A 395 -21.10 -35.06 -18.52
C PRO A 395 -20.02 -34.35 -17.69
N LEU A 396 -19.03 -35.10 -17.19
CA LEU A 396 -18.00 -34.56 -16.29
C LEU A 396 -17.19 -33.42 -16.92
N ASP A 397 -16.99 -33.45 -18.24
CA ASP A 397 -16.34 -32.34 -18.97
C ASP A 397 -17.15 -31.04 -18.92
N GLU A 398 -18.48 -31.14 -19.02
CA GLU A 398 -19.37 -29.98 -18.92
C GLU A 398 -19.39 -29.43 -17.50
N ILE A 399 -19.42 -30.31 -16.49
CA ILE A 399 -19.35 -29.93 -15.08
C ILE A 399 -18.04 -29.19 -14.78
N ILE A 400 -16.91 -29.71 -15.26
CA ILE A 400 -15.60 -29.06 -15.11
C ILE A 400 -15.61 -27.69 -15.80
N ALA A 401 -16.11 -27.60 -17.04
CA ALA A 401 -16.18 -26.34 -17.78
C ALA A 401 -17.10 -25.29 -17.09
N ASN A 402 -18.19 -25.74 -16.45
CA ASN A 402 -19.06 -24.88 -15.65
C ASN A 402 -18.33 -24.34 -14.42
N GLY A 403 -17.62 -25.20 -13.68
CA GLY A 403 -16.80 -24.77 -12.53
C GLY A 403 -15.67 -23.82 -12.93
N GLU A 404 -15.01 -24.05 -14.07
CA GLU A 404 -14.01 -23.13 -14.62
C GLU A 404 -14.60 -21.76 -14.95
N THR A 405 -15.82 -21.74 -15.50
CA THR A 405 -16.55 -20.51 -15.82
C THR A 405 -16.97 -19.76 -14.56
N GLU A 406 -17.44 -20.48 -13.54
CA GLU A 406 -17.80 -19.90 -12.24
C GLU A 406 -16.60 -19.28 -11.54
N MET A 407 -15.48 -20.01 -11.43
CA MET A 407 -14.24 -19.46 -10.86
C MET A 407 -13.74 -18.25 -11.66
N ARG A 408 -13.89 -18.27 -12.99
CA ARG A 408 -13.53 -17.13 -13.85
C ARG A 408 -14.42 -15.91 -13.58
N ILE A 409 -15.73 -16.11 -13.34
CA ILE A 409 -16.66 -15.03 -12.95
C ILE A 409 -16.24 -14.41 -11.61
N CYS A 410 -16.02 -15.24 -10.58
CA CYS A 410 -15.60 -14.75 -9.25
C CYS A 410 -14.25 -14.03 -9.31
N ARG A 411 -13.26 -14.60 -10.01
CA ARG A 411 -11.95 -13.97 -10.22
C ARG A 411 -12.08 -12.60 -10.88
N LEU A 412 -12.81 -12.50 -11.99
CA LEU A 412 -12.98 -11.22 -12.69
C LEU A 412 -13.68 -10.20 -11.79
N ALA A 413 -14.65 -10.63 -10.99
CA ALA A 413 -15.29 -9.77 -10.01
C ALA A 413 -14.30 -9.24 -8.95
N ASN A 414 -13.45 -10.10 -8.39
CA ASN A 414 -12.39 -9.69 -7.45
C ASN A 414 -11.43 -8.69 -8.11
N MET A 415 -10.96 -8.98 -9.33
CA MET A 415 -10.06 -8.07 -10.05
C MET A 415 -10.68 -6.68 -10.31
N TYR A 416 -11.98 -6.60 -10.59
CA TYR A 416 -12.67 -5.32 -10.76
C TYR A 416 -12.82 -4.55 -9.45
N ALA A 417 -13.07 -5.25 -8.35
CA ALA A 417 -13.14 -4.68 -7.00
C ALA A 417 -11.74 -4.20 -6.56
N GLU A 418 -10.70 -4.99 -6.78
CA GLU A 418 -9.31 -4.68 -6.48
C GLU A 418 -8.79 -3.49 -7.30
N LEU A 419 -9.03 -3.48 -8.61
CA LEU A 419 -8.59 -2.41 -9.51
C LEU A 419 -9.14 -1.04 -9.13
N ARG A 420 -10.39 -1.00 -8.65
CA ARG A 420 -11.09 0.25 -8.36
C ARG A 420 -11.40 0.44 -6.89
N GLY A 421 -11.07 -0.46 -5.98
CA GLY A 421 -11.37 -0.40 -4.54
C GLY A 421 -12.86 -0.51 -4.17
N ILE A 422 -13.77 0.18 -4.86
CA ILE A 422 -15.22 0.15 -4.65
C ILE A 422 -15.96 0.19 -5.99
N VAL A 423 -16.94 -0.70 -6.17
CA VAL A 423 -17.73 -0.88 -7.41
C VAL A 423 -19.18 -1.18 -7.05
N SER A 424 -20.15 -0.69 -7.82
CA SER A 424 -21.56 -1.09 -7.63
C SER A 424 -21.82 -2.52 -8.13
N GLU A 425 -22.70 -3.26 -7.47
CA GLU A 425 -23.07 -4.64 -7.87
C GLU A 425 -23.55 -4.69 -9.34
N ASP A 426 -24.36 -3.73 -9.76
CA ASP A 426 -24.87 -3.65 -11.13
C ASP A 426 -23.76 -3.44 -12.17
N GLU A 427 -22.81 -2.54 -11.89
CA GLU A 427 -21.66 -2.28 -12.77
C GLU A 427 -20.75 -3.51 -12.86
N LEU A 428 -20.47 -4.14 -11.72
CA LEU A 428 -19.67 -5.36 -11.63
C LEU A 428 -20.26 -6.49 -12.49
N ILE A 429 -21.57 -6.73 -12.37
CA ILE A 429 -22.28 -7.73 -13.16
C ILE A 429 -22.19 -7.41 -14.66
N ASP A 430 -22.42 -6.15 -15.04
CA ASP A 430 -22.39 -5.74 -16.45
C ASP A 430 -21.00 -5.93 -17.07
N GLU A 431 -19.95 -5.58 -16.33
CA GLU A 431 -18.57 -5.71 -16.80
C GLU A 431 -18.09 -7.16 -16.88
N VAL A 432 -18.37 -7.97 -15.86
CA VAL A 432 -18.05 -9.41 -15.92
C VAL A 432 -18.83 -10.09 -17.05
N ALA A 433 -20.09 -9.71 -17.27
CA ALA A 433 -20.86 -10.22 -18.40
C ALA A 433 -20.32 -9.76 -19.76
N ALA A 434 -19.56 -8.66 -19.85
CA ALA A 434 -18.93 -8.23 -21.08
C ALA A 434 -17.66 -9.05 -21.44
N GLN A 435 -16.97 -9.62 -20.45
CA GLN A 435 -15.72 -10.37 -20.62
C GLN A 435 -15.91 -11.75 -21.27
N ASP A 436 -14.88 -12.35 -21.88
CA ASP A 436 -14.97 -13.75 -22.28
C ASP A 436 -14.99 -14.66 -21.04
N LEU A 437 -16.07 -15.45 -20.88
CA LEU A 437 -16.28 -16.34 -19.74
C LEU A 437 -15.96 -17.81 -20.06
N GLY A 438 -15.56 -18.10 -21.30
CA GLY A 438 -15.31 -19.47 -21.75
C GLY A 438 -16.59 -20.19 -22.19
N THR A 439 -16.56 -21.53 -22.12
CA THR A 439 -17.59 -22.39 -22.72
C THR A 439 -18.60 -22.97 -21.73
N GLY A 440 -18.36 -22.85 -20.42
CA GLY A 440 -19.33 -23.29 -19.42
C GLY A 440 -20.59 -22.43 -19.44
N TYR A 441 -21.69 -22.99 -18.96
CA TYR A 441 -23.01 -22.35 -18.91
C TYR A 441 -23.52 -21.80 -20.26
N ALA A 442 -23.00 -22.26 -21.40
CA ALA A 442 -23.37 -21.74 -22.73
C ALA A 442 -24.89 -21.78 -22.98
N GLU A 443 -25.57 -22.86 -22.56
CA GLU A 443 -27.03 -22.96 -22.66
C GLU A 443 -27.76 -21.98 -21.72
N LEU A 444 -27.25 -21.77 -20.51
CA LEU A 444 -27.81 -20.83 -19.55
C LEU A 444 -27.69 -19.40 -20.07
N PHE A 445 -26.52 -19.03 -20.59
CA PHE A 445 -26.27 -17.74 -21.23
C PHE A 445 -27.18 -17.51 -22.44
N ALA A 446 -27.36 -18.52 -23.28
CA ALA A 446 -28.27 -18.44 -24.43
C ALA A 446 -29.75 -18.29 -24.02
N ARG A 447 -30.17 -18.95 -22.92
CA ARG A 447 -31.57 -18.98 -22.47
C ARG A 447 -31.99 -17.72 -21.71
N HIS A 448 -31.14 -17.22 -20.82
CA HIS A 448 -31.48 -16.14 -19.88
C HIS A 448 -30.80 -14.82 -20.18
N GLY A 449 -29.83 -14.80 -21.10
CA GLY A 449 -28.92 -13.68 -21.31
C GLY A 449 -27.77 -13.71 -20.30
N LYS A 450 -26.58 -13.33 -20.77
CA LYS A 450 -25.33 -13.45 -20.02
C LYS A 450 -25.33 -12.66 -18.70
N ARG A 451 -25.82 -11.42 -18.72
CA ARG A 451 -25.95 -10.57 -17.52
C ARG A 451 -26.71 -11.25 -16.39
N ARG A 452 -27.92 -11.76 -16.68
CA ARG A 452 -28.79 -12.41 -15.67
C ARG A 452 -28.19 -13.71 -15.13
N ALA A 453 -27.45 -14.42 -15.96
CA ALA A 453 -26.76 -15.63 -15.52
C ALA A 453 -25.58 -15.29 -14.60
N VAL A 454 -24.79 -14.27 -14.93
CA VAL A 454 -23.72 -13.75 -14.08
C VAL A 454 -24.28 -13.25 -12.75
N GLU A 455 -25.35 -12.45 -12.76
CA GLU A 455 -26.06 -11.99 -11.57
C GLU A 455 -26.48 -13.16 -10.67
N ALA A 456 -27.08 -14.21 -11.23
CA ALA A 456 -27.50 -15.38 -10.46
C ALA A 456 -26.31 -16.16 -9.87
N LEU A 457 -25.21 -16.30 -10.61
CA LEU A 457 -24.01 -17.01 -10.15
C LEU A 457 -23.28 -16.22 -9.06
N LEU A 458 -23.12 -14.91 -9.25
CA LEU A 458 -22.54 -14.04 -8.23
C LEU A 458 -23.43 -13.98 -6.98
N SER A 459 -24.75 -13.92 -7.12
CA SER A 459 -25.68 -13.92 -5.98
C SER A 459 -25.57 -15.15 -5.08
N VAL A 460 -25.21 -16.31 -5.64
CA VAL A 460 -24.99 -17.54 -4.88
C VAL A 460 -23.62 -17.53 -4.20
N ASN A 461 -22.63 -16.87 -4.80
CA ASN A 461 -21.26 -16.81 -4.29
C ASN A 461 -20.97 -15.60 -3.39
N PHE A 462 -21.83 -14.57 -3.38
CA PHE A 462 -21.80 -13.45 -2.43
C PHE A 462 -21.97 -13.89 -0.96
N GLU A 463 -22.48 -15.10 -0.73
CA GLU A 463 -22.59 -15.72 0.60
C GLU A 463 -21.45 -16.75 0.87
N SER A 464 -20.37 -16.73 0.07
CA SER A 464 -19.25 -17.68 0.15
C SER A 464 -17.89 -16.98 0.21
N ASP A 465 -16.88 -17.65 0.78
CA ASP A 465 -15.49 -17.17 0.92
C ASP A 465 -14.72 -17.06 -0.42
N GLN A 466 -15.40 -16.98 -1.57
CA GLN A 466 -14.77 -16.92 -2.90
C GLN A 466 -14.59 -15.50 -3.44
N LEU A 467 -15.19 -14.50 -2.80
CA LEU A 467 -15.05 -13.10 -3.20
C LEU A 467 -14.29 -12.34 -2.13
N ASP A 468 -13.22 -11.66 -2.55
CA ASP A 468 -12.32 -10.91 -1.67
C ASP A 468 -12.81 -9.47 -1.43
N SER A 469 -14.14 -9.30 -1.42
CA SER A 469 -14.82 -8.02 -1.28
C SER A 469 -15.95 -8.09 -0.27
N ASP A 470 -16.04 -7.09 0.59
CA ASP A 470 -17.18 -6.86 1.47
C ASP A 470 -18.34 -6.20 0.72
N ILE A 471 -19.57 -6.49 1.17
CA ILE A 471 -20.80 -5.99 0.56
C ILE A 471 -21.50 -5.01 1.49
N LEU A 472 -21.63 -3.76 1.05
CA LEU A 472 -22.36 -2.71 1.77
C LEU A 472 -23.60 -2.26 0.98
N ASP A 473 -24.76 -2.27 1.63
CA ASP A 473 -26.02 -1.76 1.06
C ASP A 473 -26.38 -0.42 1.72
N ASP A 474 -26.34 0.67 0.94
CA ASP A 474 -26.69 2.02 1.44
C ASP A 474 -28.20 2.33 1.38
N GLY A 475 -29.02 1.33 1.07
CA GLY A 475 -30.46 1.41 0.85
C GLY A 475 -30.87 1.85 -0.57
N LYS A 476 -29.89 2.18 -1.43
CA LYS A 476 -30.11 2.52 -2.85
C LYS A 476 -29.26 1.65 -3.78
N THR A 477 -28.03 1.36 -3.39
CA THR A 477 -27.03 0.66 -4.17
C THR A 477 -26.30 -0.33 -3.28
N ARG A 478 -26.07 -1.54 -3.79
CA ARG A 478 -25.13 -2.49 -3.20
C ARG A 478 -23.75 -2.27 -3.78
N TRP A 479 -22.77 -2.14 -2.89
CA TRP A 479 -21.38 -1.84 -3.20
C TRP A 479 -20.50 -3.03 -2.82
N HIS A 480 -19.60 -3.40 -3.73
CA HIS A 480 -18.48 -4.29 -3.48
C HIS A 480 -17.26 -3.45 -3.12
N ILE A 481 -16.71 -3.67 -1.93
CA ILE A 481 -15.56 -2.95 -1.38
C ILE A 481 -14.44 -3.96 -1.22
N PHE A 482 -13.29 -3.70 -1.84
CA PHE A 482 -12.12 -4.55 -1.66
C PHE A 482 -11.70 -4.59 -0.19
N HIS A 483 -11.33 -5.77 0.33
CA HIS A 483 -11.20 -6.01 1.78
C HIS A 483 -10.25 -5.04 2.50
N THR A 484 -9.08 -4.71 1.93
CA THR A 484 -8.15 -3.76 2.57
C THR A 484 -8.76 -2.36 2.75
N LEU A 485 -9.55 -1.91 1.77
CA LEU A 485 -10.30 -0.65 1.87
C LEU A 485 -11.44 -0.73 2.89
N SER A 486 -11.99 -1.92 3.12
CA SER A 486 -13.06 -2.16 4.10
C SER A 486 -12.55 -2.09 5.53
N ASP A 487 -11.36 -2.64 5.79
CA ASP A 487 -10.66 -2.51 7.08
C ASP A 487 -10.44 -1.04 7.43
N ASP A 488 -9.89 -0.28 6.50
CA ASP A 488 -9.67 1.17 6.65
C ASP A 488 -10.98 1.97 6.81
N ALA A 489 -12.05 1.53 6.15
CA ALA A 489 -13.37 2.16 6.23
C ALA A 489 -14.10 1.81 7.54
N GLY A 490 -13.60 0.85 8.32
CA GLY A 490 -14.29 0.29 9.49
C GLY A 490 -15.58 -0.45 9.11
N THR A 491 -15.63 -1.01 7.90
CA THR A 491 -16.76 -1.82 7.40
C THR A 491 -16.48 -3.32 7.45
N ALA A 492 -15.25 -3.71 7.75
CA ALA A 492 -14.86 -5.09 7.93
C ALA A 492 -15.61 -5.75 9.11
N PRO A 493 -15.94 -7.06 9.01
CA PRO A 493 -16.56 -7.78 10.10
C PRO A 493 -15.63 -7.90 11.32
N ASP A 494 -16.22 -7.87 12.53
CA ASP A 494 -15.47 -8.06 13.80
C ASP A 494 -14.73 -9.42 13.88
N ASP A 495 -15.13 -10.40 13.05
CA ASP A 495 -14.48 -11.71 12.90
C ASP A 495 -13.97 -11.84 11.44
N PRO A 496 -12.64 -11.87 11.20
CA PRO A 496 -12.06 -11.95 9.86
C PRO A 496 -12.32 -13.30 9.17
N TRP A 497 -12.83 -14.30 9.89
CA TRP A 497 -13.23 -15.59 9.34
C TRP A 497 -14.75 -15.72 9.13
N ALA A 498 -15.51 -14.66 9.40
CA ALA A 498 -16.93 -14.64 9.08
C ALA A 498 -17.12 -14.41 7.57
N ALA A 499 -18.03 -15.17 6.96
CA ALA A 499 -18.41 -14.95 5.57
C ALA A 499 -18.89 -13.49 5.36
N PRO A 500 -18.63 -12.89 4.18
CA PRO A 500 -19.02 -11.50 3.90
C PRO A 500 -20.51 -11.31 4.20
N ALA A 501 -20.82 -10.50 5.21
CA ALA A 501 -22.20 -10.19 5.56
C ALA A 501 -22.60 -8.89 4.86
N VAL A 502 -23.79 -8.85 4.25
CA VAL A 502 -24.33 -7.61 3.71
C VAL A 502 -24.59 -6.65 4.88
N VAL A 503 -23.83 -5.57 4.94
CA VAL A 503 -24.00 -4.53 5.96
C VAL A 503 -24.94 -3.47 5.43
N GLU A 504 -26.14 -3.37 6.02
CA GLU A 504 -27.08 -2.28 5.75
C GLU A 504 -26.66 -1.02 6.54
N ALA A 505 -25.92 -0.13 5.88
CA ALA A 505 -25.40 1.10 6.49
C ALA A 505 -25.16 2.20 5.44
N PRO A 506 -25.23 3.49 5.80
CA PRO A 506 -24.81 4.54 4.89
C PRO A 506 -23.31 4.41 4.58
N LEU A 507 -22.91 4.74 3.35
CA LEU A 507 -21.51 4.78 2.94
C LEU A 507 -20.67 5.61 3.94
N PRO A 508 -19.55 5.08 4.47
CA PRO A 508 -18.61 5.84 5.29
C PRO A 508 -18.06 7.09 4.57
N PRO A 509 -17.72 8.16 5.29
CA PRO A 509 -17.19 9.39 4.70
C PRO A 509 -15.97 9.19 3.80
N MET A 510 -15.10 8.23 4.14
CA MET A 510 -13.92 7.89 3.33
C MET A 510 -14.33 7.38 1.93
N LEU A 511 -15.25 6.41 1.87
CA LEU A 511 -15.76 5.88 0.60
C LEU A 511 -16.55 6.95 -0.20
N GLN A 512 -17.29 7.83 0.48
CA GLN A 512 -17.94 8.97 -0.18
C GLN A 512 -16.92 9.92 -0.82
N ASN A 513 -15.84 10.25 -0.12
CA ASN A 513 -14.77 11.10 -0.65
C ASN A 513 -14.06 10.44 -1.84
N LEU A 514 -13.84 9.14 -1.76
CA LEU A 514 -13.24 8.35 -2.83
C LEU A 514 -14.11 8.34 -4.09
N LEU A 515 -15.42 8.06 -3.96
CA LEU A 515 -16.37 8.14 -5.07
C LEU A 515 -16.41 9.55 -5.67
N LYS A 516 -16.41 10.59 -4.84
CA LYS A 516 -16.36 11.98 -5.29
C LYS A 516 -15.08 12.32 -6.08
N ALA A 517 -13.93 11.78 -5.67
CA ALA A 517 -12.66 11.97 -6.38
C ALA A 517 -12.66 11.36 -7.80
N ARG A 518 -13.57 10.41 -8.06
CA ARG A 518 -13.70 9.72 -9.35
C ARG A 518 -14.70 10.35 -10.31
N GLU A 519 -15.62 11.20 -9.84
CA GLU A 519 -16.76 11.70 -10.65
C GLU A 519 -16.34 12.33 -11.98
N SER A 520 -15.14 12.91 -12.06
CA SER A 520 -14.60 13.54 -13.28
C SER A 520 -13.67 12.65 -14.10
N LYS A 521 -13.42 11.41 -13.67
CA LYS A 521 -12.39 10.52 -14.25
C LYS A 521 -13.04 9.33 -14.98
N PRO A 522 -12.51 8.91 -16.13
CA PRO A 522 -13.03 7.74 -16.84
C PRO A 522 -12.85 6.47 -16.00
N VAL A 523 -13.78 5.52 -16.13
CA VAL A 523 -13.66 4.19 -15.51
C VAL A 523 -12.57 3.41 -16.23
N ARG A 524 -11.66 2.76 -15.48
CA ARG A 524 -10.75 1.76 -16.07
C ARG A 524 -11.44 0.41 -16.13
N HIS A 525 -11.50 -0.16 -17.32
CA HIS A 525 -11.98 -1.52 -17.54
C HIS A 525 -10.80 -2.49 -17.55
N LEU A 526 -11.03 -3.76 -17.17
CA LEU A 526 -10.04 -4.81 -17.35
C LEU A 526 -9.74 -5.01 -18.84
N GLU A 527 -8.48 -4.81 -19.19
CA GLU A 527 -7.96 -5.05 -20.53
C GLU A 527 -7.79 -6.56 -20.78
N PRO A 528 -7.74 -7.02 -22.05
CA PRO A 528 -7.62 -8.45 -22.36
C PRO A 528 -6.40 -9.13 -21.73
N GLU A 529 -5.32 -8.40 -21.56
CA GLU A 529 -4.11 -8.87 -20.88
C GLU A 529 -4.30 -9.03 -19.37
N MET A 530 -4.96 -8.08 -18.71
CA MET A 530 -5.34 -8.19 -17.30
C MET A 530 -6.27 -9.39 -17.08
N ALA A 531 -7.33 -9.50 -17.90
CA ALA A 531 -8.33 -10.56 -17.79
C ALA A 531 -7.82 -11.97 -18.16
N ALA A 532 -6.58 -12.08 -18.66
CA ALA A 532 -5.91 -13.34 -18.91
C ALA A 532 -5.14 -13.87 -17.68
N CYS A 533 -4.79 -12.99 -16.73
CA CYS A 533 -4.11 -13.34 -15.48
C CYS A 533 -5.04 -14.00 -14.45
N ASN A 534 -4.48 -14.62 -13.40
CA ASN A 534 -5.28 -15.19 -12.32
C ASN A 534 -5.65 -14.16 -11.24
N THR A 535 -4.87 -13.10 -11.09
CA THR A 535 -5.11 -11.99 -10.16
C THR A 535 -4.72 -10.67 -10.83
N LEU A 536 -5.08 -9.53 -10.22
CA LEU A 536 -4.57 -8.24 -10.67
C LEU A 536 -3.06 -8.13 -10.38
N TYR A 537 -2.63 -8.64 -9.23
CA TYR A 537 -1.22 -8.77 -8.83
C TYR A 537 -0.37 -9.46 -9.91
N ASP A 538 -0.82 -10.60 -10.46
CA ASP A 538 -0.16 -11.32 -11.56
C ASP A 538 0.06 -10.43 -12.80
N TRP A 539 -0.89 -9.55 -13.11
CA TRP A 539 -0.76 -8.61 -14.22
C TRP A 539 0.19 -7.45 -13.87
N GLU A 540 0.13 -6.90 -12.67
CA GLU A 540 1.01 -5.82 -12.22
C GLU A 540 2.47 -6.27 -12.23
N LEU A 541 2.75 -7.51 -11.85
CA LEU A 541 4.08 -8.12 -12.00
C LEU A 541 4.58 -8.11 -13.45
N THR A 542 3.74 -7.99 -14.47
CA THR A 542 4.20 -7.87 -15.86
C THR A 542 4.63 -6.45 -16.25
N LEU A 543 4.34 -5.43 -15.42
CA LEU A 543 4.66 -4.05 -15.71
C LEU A 543 6.19 -3.80 -15.62
N PRO A 544 6.79 -3.09 -16.58
CA PRO A 544 8.23 -2.81 -16.57
C PRO A 544 8.71 -2.11 -15.30
N GLU A 545 7.91 -1.19 -14.76
CA GLU A 545 8.22 -0.40 -13.56
C GLU A 545 8.20 -1.28 -12.30
N VAL A 546 7.25 -2.21 -12.21
CA VAL A 546 7.18 -3.22 -11.13
C VAL A 546 8.37 -4.17 -11.22
N GLN A 547 8.70 -4.64 -12.42
CA GLN A 547 9.86 -5.50 -12.65
C GLN A 547 11.18 -4.80 -12.30
N GLN A 548 11.27 -3.49 -12.54
CA GLN A 548 12.43 -2.69 -12.15
C GLN A 548 12.56 -2.58 -10.62
N LEU A 549 11.45 -2.38 -9.91
CA LEU A 549 11.41 -2.35 -8.45
C LEU A 549 11.81 -3.71 -7.84
N ILE A 550 11.16 -4.80 -8.26
CA ILE A 550 11.47 -6.15 -7.77
C ILE A 550 12.91 -6.52 -8.10
N GLY A 551 13.38 -6.23 -9.32
CA GLY A 551 14.77 -6.49 -9.71
C GLY A 551 15.80 -5.72 -8.88
N PHE A 552 15.46 -4.50 -8.45
CA PHE A 552 16.29 -3.73 -7.51
C PHE A 552 16.30 -4.36 -6.11
N LEU A 553 15.13 -4.75 -5.59
CA LEU A 553 15.00 -5.38 -4.27
C LEU A 553 15.71 -6.74 -4.20
N ASP A 554 15.51 -7.60 -5.21
CA ASP A 554 16.20 -8.89 -5.30
C ASP A 554 17.73 -8.72 -5.37
N ALA A 555 18.22 -7.60 -5.92
CA ALA A 555 19.65 -7.29 -5.98
C ALA A 555 20.23 -6.72 -4.69
N ASN A 556 19.39 -6.28 -3.74
CA ASN A 556 19.78 -5.60 -2.51
C ASN A 556 19.05 -6.20 -1.29
N VAL A 557 19.18 -7.51 -1.11
CA VAL A 557 18.53 -8.23 0.01
C VAL A 557 19.31 -7.98 1.30
N PRO A 558 18.65 -7.57 2.41
CA PRO A 558 19.29 -7.50 3.72
C PRO A 558 19.92 -8.82 4.14
N ASP A 559 21.07 -8.79 4.82
CA ASP A 559 21.83 -10.00 5.20
C ASP A 559 21.07 -11.01 6.09
N ASP A 560 20.02 -10.57 6.76
CA ASP A 560 19.15 -11.37 7.63
C ASP A 560 17.78 -11.72 7.01
N ALA A 561 17.49 -11.20 5.80
CA ALA A 561 16.24 -11.45 5.11
C ALA A 561 16.27 -12.74 4.28
N ASN A 562 15.08 -13.24 3.89
CA ASN A 562 14.95 -14.40 3.02
C ASN A 562 14.96 -13.97 1.54
N ASP A 563 15.98 -14.38 0.79
CA ASP A 563 16.15 -14.11 -0.64
C ASP A 563 14.94 -14.42 -1.53
N TYR A 564 14.06 -15.34 -1.11
CA TYR A 564 12.94 -15.79 -1.93
C TYR A 564 11.64 -15.00 -1.69
N PHE A 565 11.54 -14.25 -0.60
CA PHE A 565 10.31 -13.55 -0.21
C PHE A 565 10.51 -12.08 0.13
N TYR A 566 11.75 -11.62 0.35
CA TYR A 566 12.02 -10.22 0.73
C TYR A 566 11.40 -9.22 -0.25
N ALA A 567 11.71 -9.35 -1.54
CA ALA A 567 11.22 -8.41 -2.55
C ALA A 567 9.69 -8.46 -2.71
N ASP A 568 9.09 -9.65 -2.59
CA ASP A 568 7.64 -9.82 -2.72
C ASP A 568 6.91 -9.19 -1.51
N ASN A 569 7.40 -9.41 -0.28
CA ASN A 569 6.83 -8.81 0.92
C ASN A 569 6.89 -7.28 0.90
N VAL A 570 8.02 -6.71 0.45
CA VAL A 570 8.16 -5.25 0.31
C VAL A 570 7.26 -4.74 -0.80
N TYR A 571 7.19 -5.45 -1.93
CA TYR A 571 6.33 -5.08 -3.05
C TYR A 571 4.85 -5.08 -2.67
N GLU A 572 4.34 -6.13 -2.01
CA GLU A 572 2.94 -6.23 -1.57
C GLU A 572 2.52 -5.00 -0.76
N THR A 573 3.38 -4.55 0.17
CA THR A 573 3.08 -3.36 0.98
C THR A 573 3.10 -2.08 0.14
N LEU A 574 4.10 -1.92 -0.73
CA LEU A 574 4.21 -0.75 -1.60
C LEU A 574 3.06 -0.66 -2.63
N GLU A 575 2.60 -1.81 -3.12
CA GLU A 575 1.47 -1.97 -4.02
C GLU A 575 0.16 -1.53 -3.35
N GLU A 576 -0.09 -1.97 -2.11
CA GLU A 576 -1.24 -1.53 -1.33
C GLU A 576 -1.22 0.00 -1.10
N MET A 577 -0.08 0.54 -0.66
CA MET A 577 0.09 1.99 -0.46
C MET A 577 -0.14 2.79 -1.75
N SER A 578 0.29 2.24 -2.89
CA SER A 578 0.08 2.86 -4.20
C SER A 578 -1.40 2.92 -4.59
N ARG A 579 -2.11 1.80 -4.47
CA ARG A 579 -3.54 1.68 -4.80
C ARG A 579 -4.40 2.56 -3.90
N GLY A 580 -4.10 2.60 -2.61
CA GLY A 580 -4.74 3.47 -1.62
C GLY A 580 -4.50 4.96 -1.84
N GLY A 581 -3.50 5.32 -2.65
CA GLY A 581 -3.16 6.72 -2.95
C GLY A 581 -2.49 7.44 -1.79
N TYR A 582 -1.65 6.72 -1.05
CA TYR A 582 -0.87 7.31 0.02
C TYR A 582 0.05 8.41 -0.55
N PRO A 583 0.24 9.53 0.18
CA PRO A 583 1.13 10.58 -0.28
C PRO A 583 2.57 10.06 -0.33
N PRO A 584 3.43 10.54 -1.25
CA PRO A 584 4.81 10.09 -1.38
C PRO A 584 5.58 10.09 -0.05
N ASN A 585 5.37 11.09 0.81
CA ASN A 585 6.02 11.15 2.12
C ASN A 585 5.68 9.97 3.04
N ALA A 586 4.47 9.41 2.96
CA ALA A 586 4.10 8.23 3.74
C ALA A 586 4.82 6.97 3.21
N VAL A 587 4.95 6.85 1.89
CA VAL A 587 5.71 5.76 1.25
C VAL A 587 7.19 5.86 1.61
N LEU A 588 7.77 7.06 1.60
CA LEU A 588 9.16 7.29 2.00
C LEU A 588 9.38 7.01 3.48
N GLN A 589 8.39 7.33 4.33
CA GLN A 589 8.45 6.99 5.75
C GLN A 589 8.50 5.47 5.95
N TYR A 590 7.62 4.71 5.28
CA TYR A 590 7.63 3.25 5.32
C TYR A 590 8.98 2.67 4.86
N VAL A 591 9.49 3.16 3.73
CA VAL A 591 10.80 2.75 3.19
C VAL A 591 11.93 3.01 4.18
N SER A 592 11.87 4.12 4.91
CA SER A 592 12.85 4.45 5.95
C SER A 592 12.70 3.58 7.19
N ASP A 593 11.47 3.30 7.62
CA ASP A 593 11.18 2.55 8.85
C ASP A 593 11.53 1.06 8.71
N GLU A 594 11.32 0.49 7.52
CA GLU A 594 11.69 -0.90 7.20
C GLU A 594 13.16 -1.07 6.79
N GLU A 595 13.96 0.00 6.89
CA GLU A 595 15.38 0.00 6.51
C GLU A 595 15.63 -0.58 5.09
N ILE A 596 14.66 -0.42 4.17
CA ILE A 596 14.70 -0.97 2.79
C ILE A 596 15.88 -0.37 2.01
N ILE A 597 16.30 0.85 2.35
CA ILE A 597 17.43 1.52 1.72
C ILE A 597 18.65 1.39 2.62
N PRO A 598 19.64 0.56 2.23
CA PRO A 598 20.82 0.29 3.05
C PRO A 598 21.83 1.43 3.07
N ASP A 599 21.86 2.30 2.05
CA ASP A 599 22.76 3.47 2.00
C ASP A 599 22.22 4.68 1.21
N LYS A 600 22.82 5.86 1.47
CA LYS A 600 22.43 7.15 0.89
C LYS A 600 22.50 7.21 -0.64
N ALA A 601 23.27 6.34 -1.27
CA ALA A 601 23.51 6.45 -2.69
C ALA A 601 22.67 5.49 -3.53
N SER A 602 22.18 4.44 -2.89
CA SER A 602 21.06 3.65 -3.38
C SER A 602 19.75 4.42 -3.31
N LEU A 603 19.66 5.44 -2.43
CA LEU A 603 18.49 6.29 -2.25
C LEU A 603 18.02 6.93 -3.57
N LYS A 604 18.88 7.68 -4.26
CA LYS A 604 18.45 8.41 -5.48
C LYS A 604 17.97 7.46 -6.61
N PRO A 605 18.73 6.42 -6.99
CA PRO A 605 18.24 5.42 -7.96
C PRO A 605 16.96 4.72 -7.50
N PHE A 606 16.85 4.38 -6.20
CA PHE A 606 15.65 3.77 -5.65
C PHE A 606 14.46 4.72 -5.70
N LEU A 607 14.63 6.01 -5.38
CA LEU A 607 13.58 7.02 -5.45
C LEU A 607 13.06 7.16 -6.89
N ASP A 608 13.94 7.16 -7.89
CA ASP A 608 13.53 7.20 -9.29
C ASP A 608 12.69 5.96 -9.65
N ILE A 609 13.13 4.77 -9.23
CA ILE A 609 12.39 3.51 -9.45
C ILE A 609 11.04 3.53 -8.74
N LEU A 610 11.02 3.94 -7.46
CA LEU A 610 9.83 4.04 -6.63
C LEU A 610 8.82 5.02 -7.22
N MET A 611 9.26 6.20 -7.67
CA MET A 611 8.37 7.18 -8.28
C MET A 611 7.82 6.70 -9.62
N ASN A 612 8.61 6.00 -10.44
CA ASN A 612 8.11 5.40 -11.68
C ASN A 612 7.06 4.33 -11.37
N PHE A 613 7.33 3.46 -10.40
CA PHE A 613 6.38 2.46 -9.89
C PHE A 613 5.07 3.10 -9.43
N LEU A 614 5.12 4.06 -8.49
CA LEU A 614 3.93 4.72 -7.95
C LEU A 614 3.08 5.41 -9.03
N ASN A 615 3.70 5.89 -10.10
CA ASN A 615 3.01 6.55 -11.20
C ASN A 615 2.44 5.58 -12.25
N ALA A 616 2.95 4.36 -12.32
CA ALA A 616 2.53 3.31 -13.25
C ALA A 616 1.44 2.37 -12.67
N MET A 617 1.32 2.32 -11.35
CA MET A 617 0.35 1.46 -10.67
C MET A 617 -1.08 2.02 -10.72
N PRO A 618 -2.11 1.14 -10.79
CA PRO A 618 -3.51 1.52 -10.62
C PRO A 618 -3.75 2.27 -9.30
N ASN A 619 -4.62 3.27 -9.32
CA ASN A 619 -4.99 4.00 -8.12
C ASN A 619 -6.51 4.15 -7.98
N TRP A 620 -7.03 3.91 -6.77
CA TRP A 620 -8.46 3.93 -6.50
C TRP A 620 -9.07 5.33 -6.64
N ALA A 621 -8.38 6.39 -6.23
CA ALA A 621 -8.84 7.76 -6.44
C ALA A 621 -8.84 8.15 -7.92
N ASN A 622 -8.08 7.43 -8.74
CA ASN A 622 -8.00 7.55 -10.20
C ASN A 622 -8.94 6.60 -10.96
N ASN A 623 -9.90 5.97 -10.26
CA ASN A 623 -10.87 5.05 -10.87
C ASN A 623 -10.19 3.85 -11.57
N GLY A 624 -9.07 3.39 -11.01
CA GLY A 624 -8.25 2.27 -11.49
C GLY A 624 -7.16 2.63 -12.48
N TRP A 625 -7.11 3.87 -12.96
CA TRP A 625 -6.02 4.32 -13.82
C TRP A 625 -4.76 4.64 -13.04
N ALA A 626 -3.62 4.46 -13.71
CA ALA A 626 -2.36 4.96 -13.23
C ALA A 626 -2.29 6.48 -13.36
N SER A 627 -1.48 7.13 -12.53
CA SER A 627 -1.28 8.58 -12.62
C SER A 627 -0.74 9.00 -13.98
N ASN A 628 0.15 8.19 -14.57
CA ASN A 628 0.68 8.40 -15.91
C ASN A 628 -0.39 8.38 -17.03
N ASP A 629 -1.48 7.66 -16.83
CA ASP A 629 -2.52 7.47 -17.86
C ASP A 629 -3.59 8.56 -17.84
N ILE A 630 -3.78 9.23 -16.69
CA ILE A 630 -4.79 10.28 -16.51
C ILE A 630 -4.23 11.68 -16.77
N LEU A 631 -2.94 11.90 -16.57
CA LEU A 631 -2.34 13.21 -16.81
C LEU A 631 -2.32 13.52 -18.32
N PRO A 632 -2.81 14.70 -18.75
CA PRO A 632 -2.68 15.10 -20.15
C PRO A 632 -1.19 15.17 -20.53
N SER A 633 -0.88 14.67 -21.71
CA SER A 633 0.48 14.51 -22.29
C SER A 633 1.33 15.78 -22.32
N ASP A 634 0.75 16.96 -22.05
CA ASP A 634 1.45 18.23 -21.99
C ASP A 634 2.17 18.50 -20.64
N ALA A 635 1.91 17.72 -19.59
CA ALA A 635 2.57 17.85 -18.28
C ALA A 635 3.86 17.02 -18.12
N GLN A 636 4.17 16.13 -19.07
CA GLN A 636 5.37 15.28 -19.02
C GLN A 636 6.61 15.93 -19.67
N MET A 637 6.55 17.21 -20.06
CA MET A 637 7.66 17.95 -20.67
C MET A 637 7.96 19.32 -20.03
N SER A 638 7.57 19.55 -18.77
CA SER A 638 7.93 20.77 -18.03
C SER A 638 8.90 20.51 -16.90
#